data_AF-A8MKP2-F1
#
_entry.id   AF-A8MKP2-F1
#
_cell.length_a   1.000
_cell.length_b   1.000
_cell.length_c   1.000
_cell.angle_alpha   90.00
_cell.angle_beta   90.00
_cell.angle_gamma   90.00
#
_symmetry.space_group_name_H-M   'P 1'
#
loop_
_entity.id
_entity.type
_entity.pdbx_description
1 polymer ?
#
loop_
_entity_poly.entity_id
_entity_poly.type
_entity_poly.pdbx_seq_one_letter_code
_entity_poly.pdbx_strand_id
1 'polypeptide(L)'
;MKKRQKLVICTLVVVTMLSAMIGGPAGVLAFANTTSTSELNRLLVKGSIGNDVKLLQTLLNNEGANLEVDGSFGPLTLKAVKEYQSKNGLKVDGFVGPLTRASLMGKAAQIPTVTEPTKPTTPTAPTAPTTKPVETTTTLAPGKTALKIGRADYAAHGTKSFANVTVALVGDKIVATSIEEYQFMAKASNTGVPNSDKDFGKNYADPEMVLASKLVNADAYSANMAAKAGSTVHLRDNFKAIENFVKGKTVAELKAVTAKTPQEVVDAVSGATLVDTYGYINAVVKAAETIRATFPVDVTSINNLTMGRADFAAHGTKSFASTVTVLDGDKIVAASIEEYQFMAKASNTGVPNSDKDFGKNYADPNMVLASKLDNADTYSANMATKAGSTVHLLKNFNAIETFTTGKTVAELEKTLSNNTAEQMVDAVTSATLVDTYGYVKAIVEAAKKAPVSEKTALKIGRADYAAHGTKSFANVTVALAGDKIVATSIEEYQFMAKASNTGVPNSDKDFGKNYADPEMVLASKLVNADAYSANMAAKAGSTVHLRDNFKAIENFVKGKTVAELKAVTAKTPQEVVDAVSGATLVDTYGYINAVVKAAETIRATFPVDTASINNLKIGRADFAAHGTKSFASAVAILDGDKIVAASIEEYQFMAKASNTGVPNSDKDFGKNYADPNMVLASKLDNANTYSANMAAKAGSTVHLLTNFNAIEAFTTGKTVAELESLTATKTAEEMVDAVTSATLVDTTGYVKSIAAAAKLAK
;
A
#
# COMPACT_ATOMS: atom_id res chain seq x y z
N MET A 1 41.71 26.07 70.61
CA MET A 1 42.01 27.27 69.80
C MET A 1 40.78 27.65 68.97
N LYS A 2 40.31 28.89 69.15
CA LYS A 2 39.51 29.78 68.28
C LYS A 2 38.65 29.16 67.16
N LYS A 3 37.40 29.52 66.91
CA LYS A 3 36.33 30.37 67.51
C LYS A 3 35.17 30.19 66.49
N ARG A 4 33.97 29.75 66.91
CA ARG A 4 32.73 30.55 67.02
C ARG A 4 32.13 30.99 65.67
N GLN A 5 30.82 30.92 65.39
CA GLN A 5 29.59 30.88 66.20
C GLN A 5 28.43 30.46 65.26
N LYS A 6 27.53 29.52 65.64
CA LYS A 6 26.17 29.71 66.24
C LYS A 6 25.20 30.49 65.33
N LEU A 7 23.95 30.08 65.06
CA LEU A 7 22.80 29.81 65.96
C LEU A 7 21.62 29.34 65.04
N VAL A 8 20.92 28.19 65.17
CA VAL A 8 19.86 27.74 66.11
C VAL A 8 18.66 28.72 66.19
N ILE A 9 17.40 28.31 65.95
CA ILE A 9 16.31 28.01 66.94
C ILE A 9 15.04 27.68 66.09
N CYS A 10 14.39 26.49 66.13
CA CYS A 10 13.43 25.91 67.12
C CYS A 10 12.15 26.77 67.31
N THR A 11 10.89 26.30 67.24
CA THR A 11 10.16 25.37 68.16
C THR A 11 8.69 25.34 67.65
N LEU A 12 8.08 24.19 67.32
CA LEU A 12 7.17 23.35 68.14
C LEU A 12 6.04 24.10 68.86
N VAL A 13 4.77 23.67 68.70
CA VAL A 13 3.80 23.36 69.79
C VAL A 13 2.57 22.63 69.21
N VAL A 14 2.21 21.52 69.88
CA VAL A 14 1.04 20.63 69.76
C VAL A 14 -0.11 21.17 70.63
N VAL A 15 -1.40 20.78 70.40
CA VAL A 15 -2.41 20.36 71.44
C VAL A 15 -3.89 20.43 70.97
N THR A 16 -4.57 19.26 71.09
CA THR A 16 -6.00 18.89 71.36
C THR A 16 -7.18 19.42 70.50
N MET A 17 -8.08 18.60 69.92
CA MET A 17 -9.13 17.67 70.43
C MET A 17 -10.42 18.31 71.01
N LEU A 18 -11.55 18.06 70.29
CA LEU A 18 -12.86 17.53 70.75
C LEU A 18 -14.11 18.46 70.96
N SER A 19 -15.21 18.08 70.26
CA SER A 19 -16.68 18.24 70.54
C SER A 19 -17.32 19.65 70.61
N ALA A 20 -18.60 19.92 70.32
CA ALA A 20 -19.74 19.26 69.66
C ALA A 20 -20.89 20.30 69.51
N MET A 21 -21.63 20.25 68.40
CA MET A 21 -23.04 20.61 68.11
C MET A 21 -23.74 21.87 68.70
N ILE A 22 -24.40 22.66 67.82
CA ILE A 22 -25.88 22.89 67.70
C ILE A 22 -26.17 24.14 66.82
N GLY A 23 -27.10 24.01 65.86
CA GLY A 23 -28.01 25.09 65.42
C GLY A 23 -27.78 25.77 64.05
N GLY A 24 -28.66 25.53 63.07
CA GLY A 24 -28.87 26.43 61.90
C GLY A 24 -29.75 27.65 62.26
N PRO A 25 -30.16 28.55 61.32
CA PRO A 25 -30.21 28.39 59.86
C PRO A 25 -29.64 29.56 59.00
N ALA A 26 -29.45 29.28 57.70
CA ALA A 26 -29.39 30.16 56.52
C ALA A 26 -28.76 31.57 56.61
N GLY A 27 -27.58 31.73 56.00
CA GLY A 27 -26.98 33.03 55.68
C GLY A 27 -25.61 32.87 55.01
N VAL A 28 -25.51 33.33 53.77
CA VAL A 28 -24.33 33.35 52.88
C VAL A 28 -23.05 33.78 53.61
N LEU A 29 -21.91 33.11 53.36
CA LEU A 29 -20.57 33.72 53.26
C LEU A 29 -19.54 32.71 52.71
N ALA A 30 -18.73 33.22 51.78
CA ALA A 30 -17.85 32.53 50.86
C ALA A 30 -16.69 31.75 51.51
N PHE A 31 -16.41 30.56 51.00
CA PHE A 31 -15.09 29.95 51.11
C PHE A 31 -14.22 30.43 49.95
N ALA A 32 -13.07 31.00 50.31
CA ALA A 32 -12.09 31.59 49.42
C ALA A 32 -11.62 30.58 48.36
N ASN A 33 -11.78 31.00 47.11
CA ASN A 33 -11.29 30.35 45.91
C ASN A 33 -9.74 30.47 45.90
N THR A 34 -9.01 29.39 46.17
CA THR A 34 -7.58 29.35 45.88
C THR A 34 -7.38 29.10 44.39
N THR A 35 -7.12 30.19 43.68
CA THR A 35 -6.78 30.30 42.26
C THR A 35 -5.66 29.34 41.86
N SER A 36 -6.00 28.36 41.02
CA SER A 36 -5.01 27.66 40.20
C SER A 36 -4.41 28.66 39.20
N THR A 37 -3.10 28.88 39.27
CA THR A 37 -2.37 29.85 38.44
C THR A 37 -2.55 29.55 36.95
N SER A 38 -2.96 30.56 36.17
CA SER A 38 -3.18 30.45 34.73
C SER A 38 -1.84 30.32 34.00
N GLU A 39 -1.63 29.23 33.27
CA GLU A 39 -0.50 29.10 32.34
C GLU A 39 -0.98 28.94 30.90
N LEU A 40 -0.27 29.60 29.98
CA LEU A 40 -0.54 29.60 28.54
C LEU A 40 0.13 28.37 27.90
N ASN A 41 -0.40 27.17 28.14
CA ASN A 41 0.27 25.89 27.83
C ASN A 41 -0.35 25.07 26.70
N ARG A 42 -1.54 25.42 26.19
CA ARG A 42 -2.14 24.82 24.97
C ARG A 42 -2.19 25.78 23.79
N LEU A 43 -2.48 25.28 22.60
CA LEU A 43 -2.72 26.10 21.41
C LEU A 43 -4.03 26.89 21.59
N LEU A 44 -3.98 28.22 21.47
CA LEU A 44 -5.18 29.06 21.46
C LEU A 44 -5.43 29.61 20.05
N VAL A 45 -6.68 29.51 19.62
CA VAL A 45 -7.18 29.96 18.30
C VAL A 45 -8.51 30.68 18.47
N LYS A 46 -8.99 31.40 17.44
CA LYS A 46 -10.33 32.02 17.44
C LYS A 46 -11.41 30.99 17.83
N GLY A 47 -12.21 31.33 18.83
CA GLY A 47 -13.21 30.44 19.45
C GLY A 47 -12.73 29.71 20.70
N SER A 48 -11.44 29.80 21.06
CA SER A 48 -10.96 29.31 22.37
C SER A 48 -11.61 30.12 23.49
N ILE A 49 -11.97 29.44 24.58
CA ILE A 49 -12.47 30.07 25.80
C ILE A 49 -11.66 29.59 27.02
N GLY A 50 -11.63 30.38 28.10
CA GLY A 50 -11.07 29.96 29.38
C GLY A 50 -10.10 30.96 30.02
N ASN A 51 -9.55 30.59 31.19
CA ASN A 51 -8.63 31.44 31.95
C ASN A 51 -7.28 31.68 31.26
N ASP A 52 -6.86 30.77 30.38
CA ASP A 52 -5.69 30.93 29.51
C ASP A 52 -5.92 31.95 28.39
N VAL A 53 -7.15 32.09 27.90
CA VAL A 53 -7.56 33.17 26.99
C VAL A 53 -7.61 34.50 27.72
N LYS A 54 -8.07 34.54 28.98
CA LYS A 54 -7.98 35.75 29.82
C LYS A 54 -6.54 36.19 29.97
N LEU A 55 -5.64 35.24 30.29
CA LEU A 55 -4.22 35.51 30.39
C LEU A 55 -3.63 36.03 29.06
N LEU A 56 -4.00 35.42 27.93
CA LEU A 56 -3.61 35.90 26.60
C LEU A 56 -4.06 37.34 26.35
N GLN A 57 -5.34 37.65 26.62
CA GLN A 57 -5.90 39.00 26.44
C GLN A 57 -5.19 40.01 27.35
N THR A 58 -4.88 39.64 28.60
CA THR A 58 -4.05 40.46 29.50
C THR A 58 -2.66 40.73 28.94
N LEU A 59 -1.97 39.69 28.43
CA LEU A 59 -0.62 39.84 27.86
C LEU A 59 -0.64 40.70 26.58
N LEU A 60 -1.64 40.52 25.71
CA LEU A 60 -1.81 41.35 24.52
C LEU A 60 -2.15 42.81 24.87
N ASN A 61 -2.89 43.05 25.96
CA ASN A 61 -3.16 44.41 26.45
C ASN A 61 -1.92 45.10 26.98
N ASN A 62 -1.02 44.37 27.64
CA ASN A 62 0.29 44.89 28.03
C ASN A 62 1.14 45.29 26.82
N GLU A 63 0.87 44.69 25.66
CA GLU A 63 1.49 44.99 24.36
C GLU A 63 0.73 46.06 23.55
N GLY A 64 -0.36 46.60 24.11
CA GLY A 64 -1.13 47.72 23.56
C GLY A 64 -2.45 47.38 22.85
N ALA A 65 -2.96 46.15 22.95
CA ALA A 65 -4.11 45.68 22.16
C ALA A 65 -5.51 46.18 22.59
N ASN A 66 -5.66 46.82 23.77
CA ASN A 66 -6.93 47.38 24.29
C ASN A 66 -8.17 46.46 24.16
N LEU A 67 -8.03 45.18 24.49
CA LEU A 67 -9.07 44.16 24.50
C LEU A 67 -9.84 44.11 25.82
N GLU A 68 -11.11 43.71 25.78
CA GLU A 68 -11.83 43.22 26.96
C GLU A 68 -11.29 41.85 27.37
N VAL A 69 -11.06 41.63 28.67
CA VAL A 69 -10.54 40.36 29.22
C VAL A 69 -11.72 39.45 29.62
N ASP A 70 -12.49 39.05 28.62
CA ASP A 70 -13.71 38.23 28.77
C ASP A 70 -13.42 36.72 28.81
N GLY A 71 -12.20 36.30 28.42
CA GLY A 71 -11.82 34.90 28.31
C GLY A 71 -12.36 34.21 27.07
N SER A 72 -12.77 34.99 26.05
CA SER A 72 -13.25 34.52 24.76
C SER A 72 -12.34 35.03 23.64
N PHE A 73 -11.76 34.09 22.88
CA PHE A 73 -10.87 34.43 21.77
C PHE A 73 -11.73 34.80 20.55
N GLY A 74 -12.27 36.02 20.56
CA GLY A 74 -13.11 36.57 19.50
C GLY A 74 -12.33 37.21 18.34
N PRO A 75 -13.03 37.85 17.38
CA PRO A 75 -12.41 38.56 16.26
C PRO A 75 -11.41 39.65 16.68
N LEU A 76 -11.68 40.35 17.80
CA LEU A 76 -10.79 41.39 18.33
C LEU A 76 -9.49 40.79 18.89
N THR A 77 -9.58 39.69 19.65
CA THR A 77 -8.40 38.94 20.12
C THR A 77 -7.60 38.36 18.95
N LEU A 78 -8.26 37.87 17.90
CA LEU A 78 -7.58 37.40 16.68
C LEU A 78 -6.81 38.51 15.98
N LYS A 79 -7.43 39.69 15.84
CA LYS A 79 -6.77 40.87 15.27
C LYS A 79 -5.52 41.23 16.09
N ALA A 80 -5.65 41.30 17.41
CA ALA A 80 -4.56 41.60 18.33
C ALA A 80 -3.42 40.57 18.28
N VAL A 81 -3.73 39.27 18.18
CA VAL A 81 -2.70 38.22 18.03
C VAL A 81 -1.94 38.38 16.72
N LYS A 82 -2.64 38.66 15.61
CA LYS A 82 -1.99 38.86 14.31
C LYS A 82 -1.12 40.12 14.29
N GLU A 83 -1.58 41.20 14.91
CA GLU A 83 -0.80 42.44 15.06
C GLU A 83 0.45 42.21 15.93
N TYR A 84 0.31 41.50 17.05
CA TYR A 84 1.43 41.12 17.90
C TYR A 84 2.45 40.23 17.16
N GLN A 85 1.97 39.21 16.44
CA GLN A 85 2.83 38.32 15.64
C GLN A 85 3.60 39.10 14.57
N SER A 86 2.92 39.99 13.85
CA SER A 86 3.54 40.85 12.84
C SER A 86 4.61 41.76 13.44
N LYS A 87 4.30 42.40 14.57
CA LYS A 87 5.22 43.32 15.30
C LYS A 87 6.48 42.61 15.82
N ASN A 88 6.39 41.32 16.15
CA ASN A 88 7.47 40.54 16.77
C ASN A 88 8.15 39.56 15.80
N GLY A 89 7.95 39.70 14.48
CA GLY A 89 8.60 38.85 13.48
C GLY A 89 8.20 37.38 13.52
N LEU A 90 7.01 37.09 14.07
CA LEU A 90 6.43 35.75 14.12
C LEU A 90 5.54 35.51 12.90
N LYS A 91 5.29 34.23 12.57
CA LYS A 91 4.32 33.86 11.53
C LYS A 91 2.93 34.41 11.88
N VAL A 92 2.35 35.23 11.00
CA VAL A 92 1.06 35.91 11.21
C VAL A 92 -0.12 34.98 10.86
N ASP A 93 -0.26 33.88 11.58
CA ASP A 93 -1.33 32.88 11.40
C ASP A 93 -2.52 33.09 12.34
N GLY A 94 -2.40 33.98 13.33
CA GLY A 94 -3.43 34.23 14.33
C GLY A 94 -3.54 33.13 15.39
N PHE A 95 -2.56 32.22 15.44
CA PHE A 95 -2.50 31.13 16.42
C PHE A 95 -1.50 31.43 17.53
N VAL A 96 -1.93 31.19 18.76
CA VAL A 96 -1.04 31.31 19.93
C VAL A 96 -0.41 29.95 20.21
N GLY A 97 0.48 29.56 19.30
CA GLY A 97 1.31 28.35 19.41
C GLY A 97 2.62 28.61 20.20
N PRO A 98 3.46 27.58 20.39
CA PRO A 98 4.64 27.64 21.28
C PRO A 98 5.54 28.87 21.10
N LEU A 99 5.78 29.31 19.87
CA LEU A 99 6.60 30.49 19.56
C LEU A 99 5.93 31.81 19.98
N THR A 100 4.65 31.99 19.65
CA THR A 100 3.85 33.15 20.10
C THR A 100 3.79 33.23 21.62
N ARG A 101 3.68 32.07 22.31
CA ARG A 101 3.65 31.99 23.77
C ARG A 101 5.00 32.35 24.40
N ALA A 102 6.09 31.80 23.87
CA ALA A 102 7.44 32.13 24.34
C ALA A 102 7.74 33.62 24.21
N SER A 103 7.33 34.22 23.09
CA SER A 103 7.41 35.67 22.83
C SER A 103 6.60 36.48 23.84
N LEU A 104 5.33 36.14 24.08
CA LEU A 104 4.44 36.86 25.01
C LEU A 104 4.87 36.73 26.49
N MET A 105 5.57 35.65 26.84
CA MET A 105 6.03 35.39 28.21
C MET A 105 7.45 35.89 28.48
N GLY A 106 8.08 36.59 27.53
CA GLY A 106 9.43 37.16 27.69
C GLY A 106 10.54 36.12 27.87
N LYS A 107 10.32 34.86 27.47
CA LYS A 107 11.34 33.80 27.52
C LYS A 107 12.11 33.79 26.20
N ALA A 108 13.37 34.26 26.25
CA ALA A 108 14.28 34.25 25.11
C ALA A 108 14.30 32.87 24.42
N ALA A 109 14.27 32.90 23.08
CA ALA A 109 14.30 31.71 22.24
C ALA A 109 15.56 30.87 22.52
N GLN A 110 15.41 29.82 23.31
CA GLN A 110 16.34 28.70 23.37
C GLN A 110 15.64 27.47 22.83
N ILE A 111 16.21 26.96 21.74
CA ILE A 111 15.98 25.65 21.17
C ILE A 111 16.60 24.62 22.13
N PRO A 112 15.85 23.61 22.63
CA PRO A 112 16.47 22.38 23.11
C PRO A 112 15.99 21.20 22.27
N THR A 113 16.97 20.60 21.62
CA THR A 113 17.09 19.20 21.23
C THR A 113 16.43 18.25 22.24
N VAL A 114 15.58 17.35 21.76
CA VAL A 114 14.90 16.34 22.56
C VAL A 114 15.91 15.29 23.02
N THR A 115 16.23 15.31 24.31
CA THR A 115 16.64 14.14 25.08
C THR A 115 15.63 13.95 26.21
N GLU A 116 15.11 12.74 26.30
CA GLU A 116 14.04 12.31 27.19
C GLU A 116 14.53 12.15 28.64
N PRO A 117 13.78 12.63 29.67
CA PRO A 117 13.95 12.11 31.01
C PRO A 117 12.63 11.62 31.66
N THR A 118 12.68 10.33 31.97
CA THR A 118 12.08 9.53 33.05
C THR A 118 11.02 10.12 34.02
N LYS A 119 9.97 9.31 34.19
CA LYS A 119 8.86 9.26 35.16
C LYS A 119 9.24 9.34 36.65
N PRO A 120 8.48 10.09 37.48
CA PRO A 120 8.24 9.77 38.89
C PRO A 120 6.77 9.44 39.23
N THR A 121 6.59 8.74 40.35
CA THR A 121 5.43 7.96 40.83
C THR A 121 4.27 8.72 41.48
N THR A 122 3.08 8.10 41.43
CA THR A 122 1.75 8.47 41.96
C THR A 122 1.62 8.39 43.50
N PRO A 123 0.65 9.13 44.10
CA PRO A 123 -0.33 8.50 45.01
C PRO A 123 -1.80 8.68 44.56
N THR A 124 -2.58 7.61 44.77
CA THR A 124 -4.02 7.28 44.53
C THR A 124 -5.01 8.20 45.28
N ALA A 125 -6.33 8.38 45.01
CA ALA A 125 -7.46 7.72 44.32
C ALA A 125 -8.64 8.76 44.22
N PRO A 126 -9.83 8.55 43.57
CA PRO A 126 -10.42 7.32 43.00
C PRO A 126 -10.72 7.38 41.49
N THR A 127 -10.40 6.28 40.82
CA THR A 127 -10.54 6.07 39.38
C THR A 127 -11.94 5.61 38.98
N ALA A 128 -12.57 6.37 38.07
CA ALA A 128 -13.58 5.85 37.15
C ALA A 128 -12.91 4.84 36.18
N PRO A 129 -13.58 3.75 35.78
CA PRO A 129 -12.98 2.73 34.92
C PRO A 129 -12.96 3.22 33.47
N THR A 130 -11.79 3.63 32.96
CA THR A 130 -11.54 3.77 31.52
C THR A 130 -10.76 2.57 31.04
N THR A 131 -11.44 1.63 30.39
CA THR A 131 -10.81 0.51 29.69
C THR A 131 -10.20 1.02 28.37
N LYS A 132 -9.01 1.61 28.44
CA LYS A 132 -8.13 1.72 27.28
C LYS A 132 -7.73 0.29 26.88
N PRO A 133 -7.70 -0.09 25.59
CA PRO A 133 -7.20 -1.40 25.18
C PRO A 133 -5.78 -1.58 25.71
N VAL A 134 -5.60 -2.60 26.54
CA VAL A 134 -4.29 -3.07 26.95
C VAL A 134 -3.62 -3.60 25.70
N GLU A 135 -2.52 -2.97 25.25
CA GLU A 135 -1.56 -3.63 24.37
C GLU A 135 -0.94 -4.78 25.15
N THR A 136 -1.61 -5.93 25.14
CA THR A 136 -0.99 -7.19 25.49
C THR A 136 0.04 -7.48 24.41
N THR A 137 1.32 -7.42 24.79
CA THR A 137 2.44 -7.96 24.01
C THR A 137 2.33 -9.49 23.97
N THR A 138 1.33 -10.00 23.27
CA THR A 138 1.34 -11.39 22.83
C THR A 138 2.42 -11.52 21.77
N THR A 139 3.42 -12.35 22.06
CA THR A 139 4.39 -12.80 21.06
C THR A 139 3.63 -13.45 19.91
N LEU A 140 3.66 -12.83 18.74
CA LEU A 140 3.04 -13.35 17.53
C LEU A 140 3.70 -14.67 17.14
N ALA A 141 2.92 -15.59 16.57
CA ALA A 141 3.45 -16.85 16.06
C ALA A 141 4.52 -16.60 14.96
N PRO A 142 5.52 -17.49 14.81
CA PRO A 142 6.50 -17.40 13.72
C PRO A 142 5.82 -17.22 12.36
N GLY A 143 6.32 -16.28 11.54
CA GLY A 143 5.73 -15.94 10.23
C GLY A 143 4.53 -14.99 10.28
N LYS A 144 4.09 -14.53 11.46
CA LYS A 144 3.04 -13.52 11.61
C LYS A 144 3.61 -12.13 11.90
N THR A 145 2.88 -11.10 11.49
CA THR A 145 3.11 -9.70 11.86
C THR A 145 1.80 -9.03 12.32
N ALA A 146 1.91 -7.88 12.97
CA ALA A 146 0.78 -7.10 13.46
C ALA A 146 0.19 -6.23 12.33
N LEU A 147 -1.03 -6.54 11.91
CA LEU A 147 -1.87 -5.69 11.09
C LEU A 147 -2.72 -4.80 12.00
N LYS A 148 -2.44 -3.50 12.05
CA LYS A 148 -3.18 -2.53 12.84
C LYS A 148 -4.28 -1.92 11.98
N ILE A 149 -5.50 -1.83 12.50
CA ILE A 149 -6.60 -1.08 11.89
C ILE A 149 -6.77 0.24 12.64
N GLY A 150 -6.66 1.35 11.93
CA GLY A 150 -6.91 2.70 12.42
C GLY A 150 -8.13 3.32 11.76
N ARG A 151 -8.86 4.16 12.49
CA ARG A 151 -10.07 4.84 11.99
C ARG A 151 -10.09 6.31 12.40
N ALA A 152 -10.64 7.17 11.54
CA ALA A 152 -10.98 8.53 11.92
C ALA A 152 -12.23 9.02 11.19
N ASP A 153 -13.08 9.75 11.92
CA ASP A 153 -14.01 10.70 11.32
C ASP A 153 -13.34 12.07 11.20
N TYR A 154 -13.46 12.71 10.03
CA TYR A 154 -12.73 13.93 9.73
C TYR A 154 -13.52 14.92 8.88
N ALA A 155 -13.36 16.22 9.12
CA ALA A 155 -13.92 17.26 8.25
C ALA A 155 -12.97 17.51 7.06
N ALA A 156 -12.94 16.56 6.12
CA ALA A 156 -12.05 16.63 4.96
C ALA A 156 -12.48 17.71 3.95
N HIS A 157 -13.79 17.94 3.84
CA HIS A 157 -14.37 18.89 2.89
C HIS A 157 -15.50 19.70 3.53
N GLY A 158 -15.29 21.02 3.65
CA GLY A 158 -16.30 21.98 4.09
C GLY A 158 -16.96 21.69 5.45
N THR A 159 -18.18 22.21 5.62
CA THR A 159 -18.99 22.14 6.86
C THR A 159 -20.26 21.29 6.72
N LYS A 160 -20.53 20.74 5.54
CA LYS A 160 -21.78 20.03 5.19
C LYS A 160 -21.62 18.52 5.08
N SER A 161 -20.44 18.00 5.37
CA SER A 161 -20.12 16.57 5.29
C SER A 161 -19.07 16.19 6.32
N PHE A 162 -18.89 14.89 6.51
CA PHE A 162 -17.76 14.34 7.24
C PHE A 162 -17.26 13.08 6.53
N ALA A 163 -15.94 12.92 6.47
CA ALA A 163 -15.29 11.73 5.97
C ALA A 163 -15.18 10.69 7.07
N ASN A 164 -15.40 9.42 6.75
CA ASN A 164 -15.00 8.28 7.58
C ASN A 164 -13.89 7.52 6.86
N VAL A 165 -12.69 7.54 7.45
CA VAL A 165 -11.50 6.93 6.87
C VAL A 165 -11.03 5.78 7.75
N THR A 166 -10.76 4.63 7.13
CA THR A 166 -10.14 3.48 7.78
C THR A 166 -8.85 3.13 7.07
N VAL A 167 -7.81 2.80 7.83
CA VAL A 167 -6.50 2.40 7.32
C VAL A 167 -6.07 1.08 7.95
N ALA A 168 -5.37 0.27 7.19
CA ALA A 168 -4.64 -0.90 7.67
C ALA A 168 -3.15 -0.61 7.59
N LEU A 169 -2.41 -0.92 8.66
CA LEU A 169 -0.97 -0.69 8.76
C LEU A 169 -0.22 -1.96 9.14
N VAL A 170 0.96 -2.15 8.56
CA VAL A 170 1.95 -3.09 9.06
C VAL A 170 3.22 -2.31 9.41
N GLY A 171 3.66 -2.42 10.65
CA GLY A 171 4.62 -1.46 11.20
C GLY A 171 4.00 -0.07 11.22
N ASP A 172 4.61 0.86 10.48
CA ASP A 172 4.15 2.24 10.27
C ASP A 172 3.68 2.53 8.84
N LYS A 173 3.70 1.53 7.94
CA LYS A 173 3.31 1.66 6.54
C LYS A 173 1.84 1.35 6.32
N ILE A 174 1.17 2.18 5.52
CA ILE A 174 -0.21 1.94 5.07
C ILE A 174 -0.22 0.81 4.03
N VAL A 175 -1.00 -0.24 4.26
CA VAL A 175 -1.12 -1.39 3.34
C VAL A 175 -2.46 -1.41 2.61
N ALA A 176 -3.50 -0.83 3.21
CA ALA A 176 -4.79 -0.60 2.58
C ALA A 176 -5.51 0.57 3.25
N THR A 177 -6.38 1.24 2.51
CA THR A 177 -7.15 2.41 2.95
C THR A 177 -8.54 2.35 2.36
N SER A 178 -9.54 2.82 3.11
CA SER A 178 -10.89 3.08 2.62
C SER A 178 -11.28 4.51 3.00
N ILE A 179 -11.70 5.28 2.00
CA ILE A 179 -12.21 6.65 2.17
C ILE A 179 -13.70 6.67 1.82
N GLU A 180 -14.53 7.16 2.72
CA GLU A 180 -15.94 7.47 2.46
C GLU A 180 -16.25 8.86 3.00
N GLU A 181 -17.27 9.52 2.43
CA GLU A 181 -17.78 10.78 2.96
C GLU A 181 -19.31 10.82 2.94
N TYR A 182 -19.90 11.23 4.07
CA TYR A 182 -21.34 11.34 4.23
C TYR A 182 -21.82 12.78 4.18
N GLN A 183 -22.95 12.99 3.53
CA GLN A 183 -23.56 14.30 3.37
C GLN A 183 -25.09 14.16 3.29
N PHE A 184 -25.83 15.16 3.77
CA PHE A 184 -27.25 15.27 3.47
C PHE A 184 -27.46 15.68 2.01
N MET A 185 -28.23 14.90 1.27
CA MET A 185 -28.50 15.08 -0.16
C MET A 185 -30.00 14.97 -0.47
N ALA A 186 -30.41 15.50 -1.62
CA ALA A 186 -31.79 15.44 -2.06
C ALA A 186 -32.24 13.98 -2.27
N LYS A 187 -33.30 13.58 -1.57
CA LYS A 187 -33.88 12.23 -1.59
C LYS A 187 -34.32 11.79 -2.98
N ALA A 188 -34.81 12.72 -3.80
CA ALA A 188 -35.29 12.44 -5.15
C ALA A 188 -34.21 11.88 -6.10
N SER A 189 -32.93 12.11 -5.82
CA SER A 189 -31.83 11.71 -6.71
C SER A 189 -30.74 10.91 -6.01
N ASN A 190 -30.89 10.61 -4.73
CA ASN A 190 -29.86 9.96 -3.93
C ASN A 190 -30.46 8.88 -3.02
N THR A 191 -29.72 7.79 -2.88
CA THR A 191 -29.99 6.71 -1.94
C THR A 191 -29.44 7.09 -0.58
N GLY A 192 -30.32 7.14 0.43
CA GLY A 192 -29.91 7.36 1.82
C GLY A 192 -29.13 6.17 2.38
N VAL A 193 -28.38 6.41 3.45
CA VAL A 193 -27.76 5.33 4.25
C VAL A 193 -28.84 4.37 4.78
N PRO A 194 -28.50 3.11 5.09
CA PRO A 194 -29.47 2.16 5.61
C PRO A 194 -30.29 2.75 6.77
N ASN A 195 -31.58 2.38 6.83
CA ASN A 195 -32.57 2.91 7.77
C ASN A 195 -32.93 4.41 7.62
N SER A 196 -32.43 5.14 6.61
CA SER A 196 -32.84 6.54 6.35
C SER A 196 -34.32 6.72 6.01
N ASP A 197 -35.00 5.65 5.59
CA ASP A 197 -36.44 5.60 5.36
C ASP A 197 -37.25 5.07 6.58
N LYS A 198 -36.55 4.76 7.69
CA LYS A 198 -37.12 4.25 8.94
C LYS A 198 -36.86 5.23 10.09
N ASP A 199 -36.76 4.73 11.33
CA ASP A 199 -36.63 5.56 12.52
C ASP A 199 -35.35 6.41 12.56
N PHE A 200 -34.29 6.01 11.86
CA PHE A 200 -33.05 6.78 11.76
C PHE A 200 -33.26 8.11 11.02
N GLY A 201 -34.04 8.11 9.93
CA GLY A 201 -34.33 9.31 9.14
C GLY A 201 -35.60 10.06 9.50
N LYS A 202 -36.38 9.57 10.47
CA LYS A 202 -37.69 10.12 10.83
C LYS A 202 -37.68 11.60 11.22
N ASN A 203 -36.58 12.10 11.78
CA ASN A 203 -36.47 13.46 12.33
C ASN A 203 -35.50 14.34 11.52
N TYR A 204 -35.33 14.07 10.22
CA TYR A 204 -34.65 15.02 9.35
C TYR A 204 -35.43 16.34 9.29
N ALA A 205 -34.70 17.46 9.28
CA ALA A 205 -35.29 18.80 9.26
C ALA A 205 -36.06 19.08 7.96
N ASP A 206 -35.60 18.51 6.86
CA ASP A 206 -36.25 18.53 5.55
C ASP A 206 -36.58 17.08 5.13
N PRO A 207 -37.88 16.71 4.96
CA PRO A 207 -38.27 15.37 4.55
C PRO A 207 -37.82 14.98 3.14
N GLU A 208 -37.43 15.96 2.30
CA GLU A 208 -36.88 15.75 0.96
C GLU A 208 -35.36 15.56 0.96
N MET A 209 -34.74 15.52 2.14
CA MET A 209 -33.31 15.25 2.31
C MET A 209 -33.07 13.89 2.96
N VAL A 210 -31.94 13.27 2.63
CA VAL A 210 -31.45 12.04 3.25
C VAL A 210 -29.96 12.15 3.57
N LEU A 211 -29.53 11.61 4.71
CA LEU A 211 -28.10 11.36 4.92
C LEU A 211 -27.66 10.26 3.94
N ALA A 212 -26.64 10.53 3.13
CA ALA A 212 -26.21 9.65 2.05
C ALA A 212 -24.69 9.50 2.02
N SER A 213 -24.22 8.29 1.66
CA SER A 213 -22.83 8.05 1.27
C SER A 213 -22.55 8.68 -0.09
N LYS A 214 -21.42 9.35 -0.24
CA LYS A 214 -20.99 9.88 -1.53
C LYS A 214 -20.54 8.77 -2.48
N LEU A 215 -19.96 7.67 -1.99
CA LEU A 215 -19.57 6.55 -2.87
C LEU A 215 -20.76 5.78 -3.44
N VAL A 216 -21.80 5.52 -2.63
CA VAL A 216 -23.04 4.88 -3.08
C VAL A 216 -23.71 5.74 -4.16
N ASN A 217 -23.64 7.07 -4.01
CA ASN A 217 -24.24 8.04 -4.93
C ASN A 217 -23.22 8.69 -5.87
N ALA A 218 -22.08 8.05 -6.12
CA ALA A 218 -20.94 8.73 -6.76
C ALA A 218 -21.23 9.17 -8.19
N ASP A 219 -22.08 8.47 -8.93
CA ASP A 219 -22.40 8.85 -10.31
C ASP A 219 -23.19 10.17 -10.35
N ALA A 220 -24.24 10.28 -9.54
CA ALA A 220 -25.02 11.52 -9.37
C ALA A 220 -24.16 12.65 -8.79
N TYR A 221 -23.32 12.34 -7.79
CA TYR A 221 -22.43 13.31 -7.17
C TYR A 221 -21.36 13.81 -8.15
N SER A 222 -20.76 12.92 -8.95
CA SER A 222 -19.74 13.27 -9.94
C SER A 222 -20.32 14.08 -11.09
N ALA A 223 -21.53 13.78 -11.54
CA ALA A 223 -22.24 14.62 -12.52
C ALA A 223 -22.45 16.05 -11.99
N ASN A 224 -22.79 16.19 -10.71
CA ASN A 224 -22.93 17.48 -10.05
C ASN A 224 -21.56 18.20 -9.88
N MET A 225 -20.49 17.47 -9.54
CA MET A 225 -19.13 18.01 -9.51
C MET A 225 -18.67 18.50 -10.89
N ALA A 226 -18.94 17.75 -11.95
CA ALA A 226 -18.62 18.15 -13.31
C ALA A 226 -19.40 19.41 -13.70
N ALA A 227 -20.71 19.44 -13.43
CA ALA A 227 -21.58 20.56 -13.80
C ALA A 227 -21.31 21.84 -13.00
N LYS A 228 -21.01 21.74 -11.71
CA LYS A 228 -20.88 22.91 -10.82
C LYS A 228 -19.46 23.33 -10.51
N ALA A 229 -18.50 22.41 -10.60
CA ALA A 229 -17.11 22.64 -10.23
C ALA A 229 -16.12 22.29 -11.37
N GLY A 230 -16.61 21.87 -12.54
CA GLY A 230 -15.76 21.55 -13.69
C GLY A 230 -14.87 20.31 -13.48
N SER A 231 -15.23 19.42 -12.55
CA SER A 231 -14.44 18.20 -12.30
C SER A 231 -14.40 17.30 -13.54
N THR A 232 -13.20 16.89 -13.93
CA THR A 232 -12.97 15.97 -15.07
C THR A 232 -12.80 14.52 -14.64
N VAL A 233 -12.64 14.27 -13.34
CA VAL A 233 -12.42 12.92 -12.77
C VAL A 233 -13.61 12.54 -11.89
N HIS A 234 -14.05 11.29 -12.00
CA HIS A 234 -15.14 10.72 -11.21
C HIS A 234 -14.75 10.61 -9.73
N LEU A 235 -15.71 10.72 -8.80
CA LEU A 235 -15.43 10.68 -7.36
C LEU A 235 -14.73 9.37 -6.94
N ARG A 236 -15.20 8.23 -7.46
CA ARG A 236 -14.59 6.92 -7.18
C ARG A 236 -13.12 6.87 -7.59
N ASP A 237 -12.80 7.44 -8.75
CA ASP A 237 -11.43 7.46 -9.28
C ASP A 237 -10.54 8.39 -8.45
N ASN A 238 -11.09 9.53 -7.97
CA ASN A 238 -10.39 10.42 -7.05
C ASN A 238 -10.02 9.72 -5.75
N PHE A 239 -10.99 9.09 -5.07
CA PHE A 239 -10.71 8.36 -3.83
C PHE A 239 -9.74 7.22 -4.08
N LYS A 240 -9.87 6.50 -5.20
CA LYS A 240 -8.95 5.42 -5.55
C LYS A 240 -7.52 5.92 -5.79
N ALA A 241 -7.36 7.08 -6.45
CA ALA A 241 -6.06 7.70 -6.64
C ALA A 241 -5.41 8.10 -5.30
N ILE A 242 -6.19 8.64 -4.36
CA ILE A 242 -5.72 8.98 -3.01
C ILE A 242 -5.33 7.72 -2.24
N GLU A 243 -6.17 6.68 -2.25
CA GLU A 243 -5.90 5.39 -1.60
C GLU A 243 -4.62 4.74 -2.15
N ASN A 244 -4.44 4.75 -3.46
CA ASN A 244 -3.23 4.23 -4.13
C ASN A 244 -2.00 5.08 -3.79
N PHE A 245 -2.15 6.41 -3.71
CA PHE A 245 -1.05 7.30 -3.34
C PHE A 245 -0.58 7.06 -1.90
N VAL A 246 -1.47 6.84 -0.95
CA VAL A 246 -1.07 6.63 0.46
C VAL A 246 -0.54 5.22 0.71
N LYS A 247 -0.93 4.22 -0.11
CA LYS A 247 -0.44 2.84 0.02
C LYS A 247 1.09 2.77 -0.09
N GLY A 248 1.72 2.04 0.81
CA GLY A 248 3.17 1.86 0.93
C GLY A 248 3.89 2.97 1.69
N LYS A 249 3.26 4.13 1.93
CA LYS A 249 3.87 5.26 2.66
C LYS A 249 3.73 5.08 4.17
N THR A 250 4.70 5.60 4.89
CA THR A 250 4.69 5.75 6.35
C THR A 250 3.88 6.96 6.78
N VAL A 251 3.43 6.98 8.03
CA VAL A 251 2.75 8.15 8.62
C VAL A 251 3.63 9.40 8.56
N ALA A 252 4.94 9.26 8.74
CA ALA A 252 5.88 10.38 8.66
C ALA A 252 5.98 10.96 7.25
N GLU A 253 6.04 10.11 6.22
CA GLU A 253 6.03 10.56 4.82
C GLU A 253 4.73 11.28 4.47
N LEU A 254 3.58 10.78 4.93
CA LEU A 254 2.29 11.44 4.69
C LEU A 254 2.19 12.80 5.40
N LYS A 255 2.73 12.93 6.61
CA LYS A 255 2.84 14.24 7.29
C LYS A 255 3.75 15.21 6.54
N ALA A 256 4.84 14.71 5.95
CA ALA A 256 5.70 15.54 5.11
C ALA A 256 4.98 16.01 3.84
N VAL A 257 4.10 15.18 3.27
CA VAL A 257 3.22 15.58 2.16
C VAL A 257 2.24 16.67 2.63
N THR A 258 1.53 16.48 3.74
CA THR A 258 0.52 17.45 4.22
C THR A 258 1.09 18.71 4.88
N ALA A 259 2.42 18.78 5.05
CA ALA A 259 3.12 20.02 5.41
C ALA A 259 3.22 21.02 4.24
N LYS A 260 3.00 20.56 3.00
CA LYS A 260 2.93 21.41 1.79
C LYS A 260 1.59 22.14 1.69
N THR A 261 1.48 23.08 0.76
CA THR A 261 0.21 23.76 0.48
C THR A 261 -0.83 22.79 -0.07
N PRO A 262 -2.14 23.05 0.10
CA PRO A 262 -3.19 22.18 -0.43
C PRO A 262 -3.05 21.89 -1.93
N GLN A 263 -2.69 22.91 -2.72
CA GLN A 263 -2.47 22.75 -4.17
C GLN A 263 -1.33 21.78 -4.47
N GLU A 264 -0.18 21.95 -3.81
CA GLU A 264 0.97 21.05 -4.00
C GLU A 264 0.65 19.60 -3.58
N VAL A 265 -0.26 19.40 -2.63
CA VAL A 265 -0.72 18.07 -2.24
C VAL A 265 -1.61 17.46 -3.31
N VAL A 266 -2.53 18.22 -3.91
CA VAL A 266 -3.33 17.74 -5.05
C VAL A 266 -2.41 17.36 -6.22
N ASP A 267 -1.46 18.23 -6.56
CA ASP A 267 -0.52 18.02 -7.67
C ASP A 267 0.39 16.79 -7.45
N ALA A 268 0.64 16.41 -6.19
CA ALA A 268 1.42 15.23 -5.85
C ALA A 268 0.65 13.90 -6.03
N VAL A 269 -0.69 13.93 -6.05
CA VAL A 269 -1.53 12.74 -6.18
C VAL A 269 -1.97 12.57 -7.63
N SER A 270 -1.16 11.85 -8.41
CA SER A 270 -1.48 11.55 -9.80
C SER A 270 -2.84 10.84 -9.91
N GLY A 271 -3.75 11.41 -10.71
CA GLY A 271 -5.10 10.87 -10.95
C GLY A 271 -6.19 11.43 -10.02
N ALA A 272 -5.86 12.21 -9.00
CA ALA A 272 -6.84 12.96 -8.22
C ALA A 272 -6.91 14.43 -8.67
N THR A 273 -8.11 14.99 -8.77
CA THR A 273 -8.38 16.40 -9.08
C THR A 273 -9.22 17.09 -8.01
N LEU A 274 -9.55 16.39 -6.91
CA LEU A 274 -10.25 17.01 -5.77
C LEU A 274 -9.34 18.01 -5.06
N VAL A 275 -9.80 19.26 -4.93
CA VAL A 275 -9.14 20.27 -4.09
C VAL A 275 -9.01 19.79 -2.64
N ASP A 276 -9.96 18.98 -2.18
CA ASP A 276 -10.00 18.41 -0.83
C ASP A 276 -9.06 17.22 -0.62
N THR A 277 -8.26 16.83 -1.62
CA THR A 277 -7.23 15.78 -1.49
C THR A 277 -6.33 16.01 -0.27
N TYR A 278 -6.01 17.27 0.03
CA TYR A 278 -5.32 17.67 1.26
C TYR A 278 -6.05 17.20 2.53
N GLY A 279 -7.36 17.42 2.62
CA GLY A 279 -8.19 17.02 3.75
C GLY A 279 -8.27 15.51 3.90
N TYR A 280 -8.39 14.77 2.80
CA TYR A 280 -8.43 13.31 2.82
C TYR A 280 -7.11 12.68 3.25
N ILE A 281 -5.95 13.19 2.83
CA ILE A 281 -4.65 12.68 3.30
C ILE A 281 -4.47 12.98 4.80
N ASN A 282 -4.92 14.13 5.29
CA ASN A 282 -4.91 14.40 6.74
C ASN A 282 -5.85 13.47 7.51
N ALA A 283 -7.00 13.10 6.94
CA ALA A 283 -7.89 12.10 7.51
C ALA A 283 -7.23 10.71 7.57
N VAL A 284 -6.47 10.31 6.54
CA VAL A 284 -5.66 9.08 6.53
C VAL A 284 -4.59 9.12 7.63
N VAL A 285 -3.86 10.24 7.78
CA VAL A 285 -2.88 10.42 8.87
C VAL A 285 -3.57 10.29 10.24
N LYS A 286 -4.71 10.95 10.43
CA LYS A 286 -5.46 10.88 11.69
C LYS A 286 -5.94 9.48 12.00
N ALA A 287 -6.42 8.74 10.99
CA ALA A 287 -6.82 7.35 11.14
C ALA A 287 -5.63 6.46 11.53
N ALA A 288 -4.48 6.67 10.90
CA ALA A 288 -3.24 5.94 11.21
C ALA A 288 -2.73 6.18 12.63
N GLU A 289 -3.00 7.34 13.21
CA GLU A 289 -2.67 7.67 14.61
C GLU A 289 -3.70 7.18 15.63
N THR A 290 -4.88 6.76 15.16
CA THR A 290 -6.02 6.37 16.01
C THR A 290 -6.28 4.87 15.82
N ILE A 291 -5.34 4.06 16.32
CA ILE A 291 -5.40 2.60 16.22
C ILE A 291 -6.58 2.07 17.05
N ARG A 292 -7.42 1.30 16.38
CA ARG A 292 -8.66 0.75 16.91
C ARG A 292 -8.52 -0.73 17.27
N ALA A 293 -7.84 -1.52 16.45
CA ALA A 293 -7.61 -2.93 16.71
C ALA A 293 -6.31 -3.42 16.04
N THR A 294 -5.80 -4.56 16.50
CA THR A 294 -4.62 -5.21 15.93
C THR A 294 -4.91 -6.68 15.70
N PHE A 295 -4.55 -7.19 14.52
CA PHE A 295 -4.78 -8.56 14.08
C PHE A 295 -3.47 -9.22 13.65
N PRO A 296 -3.27 -10.52 13.92
CA PRO A 296 -2.13 -11.26 13.36
C PRO A 296 -2.37 -11.57 11.88
N VAL A 297 -1.42 -11.23 11.01
CA VAL A 297 -1.46 -11.55 9.57
C VAL A 297 -0.18 -12.25 9.11
N ASP A 298 -0.25 -13.11 8.11
CA ASP A 298 0.94 -13.72 7.51
C ASP A 298 1.82 -12.68 6.82
N VAL A 299 3.15 -12.78 7.02
CA VAL A 299 4.11 -11.86 6.38
C VAL A 299 4.04 -11.89 4.86
N THR A 300 3.65 -13.02 4.28
CA THR A 300 3.50 -13.19 2.83
C THR A 300 2.28 -12.46 2.25
N SER A 301 1.30 -12.12 3.09
CA SER A 301 0.01 -11.56 2.67
C SER A 301 0.01 -10.02 2.60
N ILE A 302 0.92 -9.36 3.33
CA ILE A 302 0.97 -7.89 3.54
C ILE A 302 0.82 -7.10 2.23
N ASN A 303 1.43 -7.62 1.17
CA ASN A 303 1.58 -6.97 -0.12
C ASN A 303 0.34 -7.06 -1.02
N ASN A 304 -0.58 -7.97 -0.71
CA ASN A 304 -1.74 -8.32 -1.55
C ASN A 304 -3.07 -7.99 -0.88
N LEU A 305 -3.04 -7.30 0.27
CA LEU A 305 -4.24 -6.99 1.02
C LEU A 305 -5.16 -6.05 0.24
N THR A 306 -6.44 -6.40 0.20
CA THR A 306 -7.53 -5.58 -0.33
C THR A 306 -8.45 -5.16 0.80
N MET A 307 -9.19 -4.09 0.61
CA MET A 307 -10.10 -3.56 1.63
C MET A 307 -11.44 -3.26 0.98
N GLY A 308 -12.50 -3.78 1.61
CA GLY A 308 -13.89 -3.55 1.21
C GLY A 308 -14.66 -2.87 2.31
N ARG A 309 -15.75 -2.19 1.93
CA ARG A 309 -16.61 -1.42 2.83
C ARG A 309 -18.07 -1.66 2.52
N ALA A 310 -18.91 -1.74 3.55
CA ALA A 310 -20.35 -1.73 3.40
C ALA A 310 -21.02 -0.94 4.52
N ASP A 311 -22.01 -0.13 4.13
CA ASP A 311 -23.02 0.37 5.05
C ASP A 311 -24.16 -0.64 5.15
N PHE A 312 -24.62 -0.92 6.37
CA PHE A 312 -25.59 -1.98 6.62
C PHE A 312 -26.54 -1.65 7.78
N ALA A 313 -27.79 -2.13 7.70
CA ALA A 313 -28.74 -2.07 8.81
C ALA A 313 -28.52 -3.25 9.76
N ALA A 314 -27.38 -3.25 10.47
CA ALA A 314 -26.97 -4.37 11.31
C ALA A 314 -27.80 -4.49 12.61
N HIS A 315 -28.25 -3.36 13.16
CA HIS A 315 -28.94 -3.31 14.45
C HIS A 315 -30.09 -2.30 14.42
N GLY A 316 -31.30 -2.80 14.69
CA GLY A 316 -32.53 -2.01 14.76
C GLY A 316 -32.77 -1.09 13.55
N THR A 317 -33.53 -0.03 13.79
CA THR A 317 -33.98 0.94 12.77
C THR A 317 -33.48 2.37 13.01
N LYS A 318 -32.77 2.61 14.12
CA LYS A 318 -32.33 3.94 14.60
C LYS A 318 -30.85 4.23 14.34
N SER A 319 -30.18 3.38 13.58
CA SER A 319 -28.75 3.48 13.33
C SER A 319 -28.41 2.76 12.02
N PHE A 320 -27.20 3.00 11.52
CA PHE A 320 -26.61 2.20 10.46
C PHE A 320 -25.16 1.88 10.81
N ALA A 321 -24.74 0.66 10.49
CA ALA A 321 -23.36 0.23 10.62
C ALA A 321 -22.58 0.64 9.38
N SER A 322 -21.33 1.03 9.55
CA SER A 322 -20.35 1.16 8.47
C SER A 322 -19.18 0.25 8.79
N THR A 323 -19.02 -0.80 7.98
CA THR A 323 -18.06 -1.88 8.25
C THR A 323 -16.99 -1.91 7.18
N VAL A 324 -15.74 -2.08 7.61
CA VAL A 324 -14.59 -2.29 6.74
C VAL A 324 -14.02 -3.68 6.97
N THR A 325 -13.65 -4.37 5.90
CA THR A 325 -13.01 -5.69 5.94
C THR A 325 -11.74 -5.68 5.09
N VAL A 326 -10.67 -6.25 5.62
CA VAL A 326 -9.38 -6.43 4.92
C VAL A 326 -9.23 -7.90 4.59
N LEU A 327 -8.89 -8.21 3.33
CA LEU A 327 -8.75 -9.57 2.84
C LEU A 327 -7.34 -9.85 2.33
N ASP A 328 -6.91 -11.09 2.50
CA ASP A 328 -5.86 -11.73 1.72
C ASP A 328 -6.50 -12.77 0.79
N GLY A 329 -6.58 -12.45 -0.50
CA GLY A 329 -7.41 -13.22 -1.43
C GLY A 329 -8.88 -13.16 -1.01
N ASP A 330 -9.44 -14.32 -0.67
CA ASP A 330 -10.83 -14.48 -0.21
C ASP A 330 -10.96 -14.60 1.33
N LYS A 331 -9.84 -14.65 2.06
CA LYS A 331 -9.80 -14.78 3.52
C LYS A 331 -9.81 -13.42 4.20
N ILE A 332 -10.67 -13.25 5.19
CA ILE A 332 -10.70 -12.05 6.02
C ILE A 332 -9.52 -12.08 7.00
N VAL A 333 -8.66 -11.06 6.95
CA VAL A 333 -7.50 -10.92 7.87
C VAL A 333 -7.72 -9.86 8.94
N ALA A 334 -8.67 -8.94 8.73
CA ALA A 334 -9.12 -7.98 9.73
C ALA A 334 -10.51 -7.43 9.37
N ALA A 335 -11.25 -6.99 10.37
CA ALA A 335 -12.49 -6.25 10.19
C ALA A 335 -12.61 -5.12 11.22
N SER A 336 -13.39 -4.09 10.90
CA SER A 336 -13.71 -3.00 11.79
C SER A 336 -15.16 -2.58 11.60
N ILE A 337 -15.95 -2.72 12.67
CA ILE A 337 -17.35 -2.31 12.73
C ILE A 337 -17.42 -0.91 13.36
N GLU A 338 -18.06 0.03 12.66
CA GLU A 338 -18.56 1.30 13.21
C GLU A 338 -20.08 1.32 13.10
N GLU A 339 -20.77 2.07 13.96
CA GLU A 339 -22.20 2.28 13.87
C GLU A 339 -22.60 3.70 14.30
N TYR A 340 -23.35 4.38 13.44
CA TYR A 340 -23.78 5.76 13.66
C TYR A 340 -25.24 5.83 14.12
N GLN A 341 -25.50 6.72 15.07
CA GLN A 341 -26.83 7.00 15.61
C GLN A 341 -26.97 8.48 15.94
N PHE A 342 -28.17 9.06 15.78
CA PHE A 342 -28.47 10.36 16.39
C PHE A 342 -28.61 10.20 17.91
N MET A 343 -27.78 10.91 18.66
CA MET A 343 -27.66 10.81 20.11
C MET A 343 -27.70 12.19 20.76
N ALA A 344 -28.06 12.24 22.05
CA ALA A 344 -28.15 13.50 22.80
C ALA A 344 -26.79 14.19 22.88
N LYS A 345 -26.72 15.43 22.39
CA LYS A 345 -25.52 16.28 22.34
C LYS A 345 -24.91 16.54 23.72
N ALA A 346 -25.73 16.55 24.76
CA ALA A 346 -25.28 16.80 26.12
C ALA A 346 -24.36 15.71 26.69
N SER A 347 -24.40 14.49 26.15
CA SER A 347 -23.65 13.34 26.67
C SER A 347 -22.80 12.62 25.63
N ASN A 348 -22.84 13.07 24.37
CA ASN A 348 -22.16 12.42 23.26
C ASN A 348 -21.44 13.44 22.38
N THR A 349 -20.28 13.03 21.89
CA THR A 349 -19.51 13.77 20.88
C THR A 349 -20.04 13.41 19.50
N GLY A 350 -20.51 14.42 18.77
CA GLY A 350 -20.95 14.25 17.39
C GLY A 350 -19.78 14.03 16.42
N VAL A 351 -20.07 13.43 15.27
CA VAL A 351 -19.12 13.39 14.14
C VAL A 351 -18.76 14.83 13.72
N PRO A 352 -17.62 15.05 13.07
CA PRO A 352 -17.23 16.39 12.61
C PRO A 352 -18.37 17.08 11.86
N ASN A 353 -18.51 18.39 12.11
CA ASN A 353 -19.56 19.23 11.54
C ASN A 353 -21.01 18.95 12.02
N SER A 354 -21.24 18.00 12.94
CA SER A 354 -22.57 17.78 13.54
C SER A 354 -23.12 18.96 14.36
N ASP A 355 -22.27 19.91 14.72
CA ASP A 355 -22.62 21.17 15.36
C ASP A 355 -22.59 22.37 14.39
N LYS A 356 -22.36 22.12 13.10
CA LYS A 356 -22.30 23.12 12.02
C LYS A 356 -23.39 22.84 10.96
N ASP A 357 -23.12 23.18 9.70
CA ASP A 357 -24.11 23.10 8.63
C ASP A 357 -24.60 21.68 8.33
N PHE A 358 -23.77 20.66 8.55
CA PHE A 358 -24.19 19.26 8.46
C PHE A 358 -25.30 18.94 9.48
N GLY A 359 -25.12 19.33 10.76
CA GLY A 359 -26.07 19.07 11.84
C GLY A 359 -27.43 19.75 11.69
N LYS A 360 -27.49 20.88 10.98
CA LYS A 360 -28.75 21.63 10.75
C LYS A 360 -29.82 20.82 9.99
N ASN A 361 -29.44 19.71 9.36
CA ASN A 361 -30.38 18.85 8.64
C ASN A 361 -31.11 17.85 9.56
N TYR A 362 -30.89 17.90 10.87
CA TYR A 362 -31.67 17.18 11.85
C TYR A 362 -32.52 18.16 12.67
N ALA A 363 -33.80 17.84 12.85
CA ALA A 363 -34.78 18.81 13.37
C ALA A 363 -34.54 19.21 14.83
N ASP A 364 -34.07 18.27 15.67
CA ASP A 364 -33.79 18.54 17.08
C ASP A 364 -32.36 19.06 17.27
N PRO A 365 -32.15 20.33 17.68
CA PRO A 365 -30.82 20.91 17.88
C PRO A 365 -30.05 20.33 19.07
N ASN A 366 -30.71 19.55 19.94
CA ASN A 366 -30.08 18.84 21.06
C ASN A 366 -29.58 17.44 20.68
N MET A 367 -29.72 17.05 19.42
CA MET A 367 -29.26 15.77 18.90
C MET A 367 -28.10 15.99 17.92
N VAL A 368 -27.16 15.05 17.92
CA VAL A 368 -26.02 15.02 16.98
C VAL A 368 -25.89 13.63 16.39
N LEU A 369 -25.50 13.52 15.13
CA LEU A 369 -25.04 12.25 14.59
C LEU A 369 -23.73 11.90 15.27
N ALA A 370 -23.61 10.72 15.85
CA ALA A 370 -22.44 10.33 16.61
C ALA A 370 -22.07 8.86 16.34
N SER A 371 -20.76 8.61 16.30
CA SER A 371 -20.19 7.26 16.27
C SER A 371 -20.43 6.59 17.62
N LYS A 372 -20.89 5.34 17.61
CA LYS A 372 -20.99 4.56 18.85
C LYS A 372 -19.63 4.09 19.35
N LEU A 373 -18.62 3.94 18.48
CA LEU A 373 -17.26 3.65 18.95
C LEU A 373 -16.64 4.84 19.70
N ASP A 374 -16.75 6.05 19.14
CA ASP A 374 -16.17 7.25 19.75
C ASP A 374 -16.90 7.63 21.05
N ASN A 375 -18.12 7.10 21.25
CA ASN A 375 -18.94 7.26 22.45
C ASN A 375 -19.19 5.92 23.18
N ALA A 376 -18.28 4.94 23.03
CA ALA A 376 -18.54 3.56 23.46
C ALA A 376 -18.83 3.42 24.96
N ASP A 377 -18.17 4.22 25.82
CA ASP A 377 -18.39 4.19 27.27
C ASP A 377 -19.80 4.66 27.62
N THR A 378 -20.21 5.83 27.11
CA THR A 378 -21.56 6.38 27.27
C THR A 378 -22.61 5.43 26.69
N TYR A 379 -22.35 4.86 25.52
CA TYR A 379 -23.28 3.94 24.87
C TYR A 379 -23.42 2.63 25.66
N SER A 380 -22.32 2.07 26.15
CA SER A 380 -22.32 0.85 26.96
C SER A 380 -23.03 1.05 28.29
N ALA A 381 -22.89 2.22 28.93
CA ALA A 381 -23.66 2.56 30.13
C ALA A 381 -25.17 2.60 29.84
N ASN A 382 -25.58 3.13 28.68
CA ASN A 382 -26.97 3.09 28.23
C ASN A 382 -27.45 1.67 27.93
N MET A 383 -26.63 0.82 27.30
CA MET A 383 -26.95 -0.59 27.06
C MET A 383 -27.12 -1.36 28.37
N ALA A 384 -26.26 -1.12 29.36
CA ALA A 384 -26.36 -1.75 30.68
C ALA A 384 -27.66 -1.35 31.39
N THR A 385 -27.99 -0.05 31.38
CA THR A 385 -29.18 0.47 32.09
C THR A 385 -30.50 0.18 31.37
N LYS A 386 -30.55 0.26 30.04
CA LYS A 386 -31.79 0.14 29.26
C LYS A 386 -32.05 -1.26 28.71
N ALA A 387 -31.00 -2.05 28.51
CA ALA A 387 -31.08 -3.37 27.90
C ALA A 387 -30.43 -4.48 28.76
N GLY A 388 -29.95 -4.17 29.97
CA GLY A 388 -29.35 -5.14 30.88
C GLY A 388 -28.02 -5.72 30.38
N SER A 389 -27.33 -5.05 29.46
CA SER A 389 -26.07 -5.56 28.90
C SER A 389 -24.96 -5.62 29.95
N THR A 390 -24.25 -6.74 30.00
CA THR A 390 -23.10 -6.98 30.90
C THR A 390 -21.76 -6.86 30.19
N VAL A 391 -21.75 -6.62 28.87
CA VAL A 391 -20.55 -6.60 28.03
C VAL A 391 -20.44 -5.27 27.31
N HIS A 392 -19.27 -4.63 27.44
CA HIS A 392 -18.97 -3.36 26.78
C HIS A 392 -19.08 -3.45 25.26
N LEU A 393 -19.54 -2.39 24.58
CA LEU A 393 -19.71 -2.36 23.12
C LEU A 393 -18.44 -2.76 22.37
N LEU A 394 -17.30 -2.17 22.73
CA LEU A 394 -15.99 -2.51 22.15
C LEU A 394 -15.64 -3.99 22.27
N LYS A 395 -15.96 -4.63 23.40
CA LYS A 395 -15.70 -6.05 23.62
C LYS A 395 -16.57 -6.92 22.70
N ASN A 396 -17.83 -6.53 22.49
CA ASN A 396 -18.71 -7.18 21.54
C ASN A 396 -18.19 -7.08 20.10
N PHE A 397 -17.87 -5.87 19.62
CA PHE A 397 -17.37 -5.68 18.26
C PHE A 397 -16.05 -6.44 18.04
N ASN A 398 -15.11 -6.36 18.99
CA ASN A 398 -13.86 -7.10 18.92
C ASN A 398 -14.08 -8.61 18.83
N ALA A 399 -15.04 -9.16 19.59
CA ALA A 399 -15.38 -10.59 19.52
C ALA A 399 -15.93 -10.98 18.14
N ILE A 400 -16.80 -10.15 17.56
CA ILE A 400 -17.40 -10.39 16.24
C ILE A 400 -16.33 -10.35 15.14
N GLU A 401 -15.44 -9.37 15.15
CA GLU A 401 -14.39 -9.25 14.12
C GLU A 401 -13.30 -10.31 14.29
N THR A 402 -12.97 -10.67 15.53
CA THR A 402 -12.06 -11.79 15.79
C THR A 402 -12.68 -13.09 15.28
N PHE A 403 -13.98 -13.27 15.45
CA PHE A 403 -14.70 -14.43 14.93
C PHE A 403 -14.65 -14.51 13.40
N THR A 404 -14.71 -13.40 12.66
CA THR A 404 -14.65 -13.44 11.19
C THR A 404 -13.23 -13.61 10.65
N THR A 405 -12.21 -13.23 11.42
CA THR A 405 -10.81 -13.34 11.02
C THR A 405 -10.40 -14.80 10.75
N GLY A 406 -9.67 -15.02 9.65
CA GLY A 406 -9.21 -16.32 9.17
C GLY A 406 -10.23 -17.11 8.33
N LYS A 407 -11.48 -16.67 8.27
CA LYS A 407 -12.54 -17.31 7.47
C LYS A 407 -12.67 -16.68 6.09
N THR A 408 -13.10 -17.48 5.12
CA THR A 408 -13.50 -17.01 3.79
C THR A 408 -14.92 -16.45 3.80
N VAL A 409 -15.25 -15.66 2.78
CA VAL A 409 -16.63 -15.17 2.57
C VAL A 409 -17.62 -16.33 2.50
N ALA A 410 -17.30 -17.39 1.77
CA ALA A 410 -18.17 -18.55 1.61
C ALA A 410 -18.42 -19.31 2.93
N GLU A 411 -17.40 -19.45 3.79
CA GLU A 411 -17.54 -20.07 5.10
C GLU A 411 -18.46 -19.27 6.02
N LEU A 412 -18.37 -17.93 5.98
CA LEU A 412 -19.23 -17.05 6.77
C LEU A 412 -20.66 -17.02 6.24
N GLU A 413 -20.88 -17.03 4.93
CA GLU A 413 -22.22 -17.19 4.35
C GLU A 413 -22.86 -18.52 4.72
N LYS A 414 -22.07 -19.60 4.72
CA LYS A 414 -22.53 -20.90 5.23
C LYS A 414 -22.86 -20.86 6.71
N THR A 415 -22.06 -20.14 7.50
CA THR A 415 -22.32 -19.94 8.93
C THR A 415 -23.64 -19.17 9.14
N LEU A 416 -23.84 -18.06 8.42
CA LEU A 416 -25.05 -17.25 8.50
C LEU A 416 -26.31 -17.95 7.99
N SER A 417 -26.20 -18.87 7.03
CA SER A 417 -27.34 -19.64 6.53
C SER A 417 -27.73 -20.80 7.45
N ASN A 418 -26.76 -21.35 8.20
CA ASN A 418 -26.99 -22.46 9.13
C ASN A 418 -27.44 -22.03 10.54
N ASN A 419 -27.43 -20.74 10.84
CA ASN A 419 -27.75 -20.23 12.18
C ASN A 419 -28.82 -19.13 12.12
N THR A 420 -29.77 -19.15 13.05
CA THR A 420 -30.67 -18.01 13.32
C THR A 420 -29.92 -16.84 13.95
N ALA A 421 -30.60 -15.71 14.14
CA ALA A 421 -30.00 -14.55 14.80
C ALA A 421 -29.57 -14.87 16.24
N GLU A 422 -30.38 -15.62 16.98
CA GLU A 422 -30.12 -16.05 18.35
C GLU A 422 -28.93 -17.02 18.39
N GLN A 423 -28.91 -18.02 17.49
CA GLN A 423 -27.81 -18.98 17.40
C GLN A 423 -26.47 -18.33 17.04
N MET A 424 -26.49 -17.21 16.30
CA MET A 424 -25.26 -16.47 16.01
C MET A 424 -24.65 -15.80 17.24
N VAL A 425 -25.45 -15.44 18.25
CA VAL A 425 -24.92 -14.93 19.53
C VAL A 425 -24.11 -16.03 20.23
N ASP A 426 -24.64 -17.25 20.26
CA ASP A 426 -23.97 -18.40 20.85
C ASP A 426 -22.72 -18.82 20.07
N ALA A 427 -22.77 -18.74 18.73
CA ALA A 427 -21.64 -19.04 17.86
C ALA A 427 -20.45 -18.09 18.07
N VAL A 428 -20.73 -16.82 18.39
CA VAL A 428 -19.72 -15.82 18.75
C VAL A 428 -19.66 -15.71 20.27
N THR A 429 -19.18 -16.76 20.93
CA THR A 429 -19.23 -16.98 22.40
C THR A 429 -18.79 -15.82 23.31
N SER A 430 -18.06 -14.83 22.80
CA SER A 430 -17.62 -13.63 23.56
C SER A 430 -18.41 -12.36 23.25
N ALA A 431 -19.37 -12.41 22.33
CA ALA A 431 -20.33 -11.36 22.03
C ALA A 431 -21.69 -11.69 22.65
N THR A 432 -22.39 -10.68 23.13
CA THR A 432 -23.73 -10.78 23.74
C THR A 432 -24.74 -9.86 23.06
N LEU A 433 -24.40 -9.28 21.90
CA LEU A 433 -25.34 -8.47 21.12
C LEU A 433 -26.28 -9.41 20.38
N VAL A 434 -27.59 -9.23 20.54
CA VAL A 434 -28.61 -9.97 19.78
C VAL A 434 -28.47 -9.74 18.27
N ASP A 435 -27.90 -8.60 17.87
CA ASP A 435 -27.64 -8.22 16.49
C ASP A 435 -26.34 -8.80 15.91
N THR A 436 -25.69 -9.74 16.60
CA THR A 436 -24.43 -10.37 16.15
C THR A 436 -24.55 -10.91 14.71
N TYR A 437 -25.69 -11.51 14.35
CA TYR A 437 -25.98 -11.92 12.98
C TYR A 437 -25.84 -10.77 11.97
N GLY A 438 -26.44 -9.61 12.28
CA GLY A 438 -26.43 -8.43 11.43
C GLY A 438 -25.02 -7.88 11.22
N TYR A 439 -24.19 -7.88 12.27
CA TYR A 439 -22.80 -7.43 12.18
C TYR A 439 -21.91 -8.40 11.40
N VAL A 440 -22.05 -9.71 11.61
CA VAL A 440 -21.32 -10.71 10.79
C VAL A 440 -21.73 -10.58 9.32
N LYS A 441 -23.01 -10.36 9.04
CA LYS A 441 -23.50 -10.09 7.69
C LYS A 441 -22.93 -8.78 7.11
N ALA A 442 -22.83 -7.71 7.90
CA ALA A 442 -22.21 -6.46 7.47
C ALA A 442 -20.73 -6.64 7.09
N ILE A 443 -19.97 -7.45 7.85
CA ILE A 443 -18.59 -7.83 7.50
C ILE A 443 -18.54 -8.60 6.18
N VAL A 444 -19.43 -9.58 5.98
CA VAL A 444 -19.51 -10.34 4.72
C VAL A 444 -19.82 -9.42 3.53
N GLU A 445 -20.77 -8.50 3.67
CA GLU A 445 -21.12 -7.56 2.60
C GLU A 445 -19.99 -6.56 2.32
N ALA A 446 -19.23 -6.15 3.35
CA ALA A 446 -18.03 -5.35 3.16
C ALA A 446 -16.95 -6.15 2.42
N ALA A 447 -16.75 -7.42 2.78
CA ALA A 447 -15.78 -8.30 2.16
C ALA A 447 -16.04 -8.50 0.66
N LYS A 448 -17.31 -8.70 0.27
CA LYS A 448 -17.73 -8.83 -1.14
C LYS A 448 -17.48 -7.58 -1.99
N LYS A 449 -17.41 -6.41 -1.35
CA LYS A 449 -17.16 -5.12 -2.01
C LYS A 449 -15.67 -4.77 -2.06
N ALA A 450 -14.79 -5.59 -1.49
CA ALA A 450 -13.36 -5.40 -1.67
C ALA A 450 -12.99 -5.57 -3.14
N PRO A 451 -12.08 -4.75 -3.70
CA PRO A 451 -11.60 -4.96 -5.05
C PRO A 451 -11.02 -6.36 -5.16
N VAL A 452 -11.62 -7.20 -5.99
CA VAL A 452 -11.02 -8.48 -6.37
C VAL A 452 -9.92 -8.14 -7.37
N SER A 453 -8.68 -8.54 -7.07
CA SER A 453 -7.63 -8.52 -8.08
C SER A 453 -8.00 -9.58 -9.12
N GLU A 454 -8.71 -9.18 -10.18
CA GLU A 454 -8.95 -10.04 -11.33
C GLU A 454 -7.60 -10.49 -11.85
N LYS A 455 -7.38 -11.81 -11.91
CA LYS A 455 -6.16 -12.37 -12.46
C LYS A 455 -6.40 -12.74 -13.92
N THR A 456 -5.48 -12.34 -14.77
CA THR A 456 -5.36 -12.83 -16.15
C THR A 456 -4.14 -13.75 -16.25
N ALA A 457 -4.22 -14.76 -17.11
CA ALA A 457 -3.08 -15.62 -17.41
C ALA A 457 -2.08 -14.87 -18.30
N LEU A 458 -0.88 -14.63 -17.77
CA LEU A 458 0.28 -14.15 -18.51
C LEU A 458 1.11 -15.35 -18.97
N LYS A 459 1.12 -15.61 -20.28
CA LYS A 459 1.89 -16.70 -20.87
C LYS A 459 3.27 -16.18 -21.27
N ILE A 460 4.34 -16.84 -20.85
CA ILE A 460 5.67 -16.60 -21.39
C ILE A 460 5.94 -17.62 -22.50
N GLY A 461 6.29 -17.12 -23.68
CA GLY A 461 6.77 -17.90 -24.81
C GLY A 461 8.22 -17.57 -25.15
N ARG A 462 8.96 -18.53 -25.71
CA ARG A 462 10.36 -18.34 -26.11
C ARG A 462 10.68 -19.04 -27.42
N ALA A 463 11.59 -18.46 -28.20
CA ALA A 463 12.21 -19.15 -29.33
C ALA A 463 13.68 -18.76 -29.51
N ASP A 464 14.50 -19.74 -29.87
CA ASP A 464 15.76 -19.50 -30.57
C ASP A 464 15.50 -19.53 -32.08
N TYR A 465 16.00 -18.54 -32.82
CA TYR A 465 15.64 -18.34 -34.23
C TYR A 465 16.81 -17.83 -35.08
N ALA A 466 16.89 -18.25 -36.35
CA ALA A 466 17.85 -17.71 -37.31
C ALA A 466 17.29 -16.42 -37.94
N ALA A 467 17.26 -15.32 -37.17
CA ALA A 467 16.68 -14.06 -37.62
C ALA A 467 17.55 -13.35 -38.68
N HIS A 468 18.87 -13.53 -38.62
CA HIS A 468 19.83 -12.87 -39.50
C HIS A 468 20.97 -13.82 -39.88
N GLY A 469 21.06 -14.14 -41.17
CA GLY A 469 22.16 -14.91 -41.75
C GLY A 469 22.43 -16.28 -41.10
N THR A 470 23.67 -16.75 -41.26
CA THR A 470 24.15 -18.08 -40.79
C THR A 470 25.17 -18.01 -39.66
N LYS A 471 25.56 -16.80 -39.22
CA LYS A 471 26.66 -16.56 -38.26
C LYS A 471 26.19 -16.15 -36.87
N SER A 472 24.89 -16.15 -36.63
CA SER A 472 24.28 -15.78 -35.36
C SER A 472 22.97 -16.51 -35.15
N PHE A 473 22.43 -16.43 -33.93
CA PHE A 473 21.06 -16.84 -33.64
C PHE A 473 20.43 -15.84 -32.66
N ALA A 474 19.15 -15.55 -32.88
CA ALA A 474 18.36 -14.71 -31.99
C ALA A 474 17.75 -15.56 -30.88
N ASN A 475 17.65 -15.01 -29.68
CA ASN A 475 16.86 -15.55 -28.59
C ASN A 475 15.78 -14.54 -28.23
N VAL A 476 14.52 -14.92 -28.43
CA VAL A 476 13.36 -14.05 -28.24
C VAL A 476 12.47 -14.61 -27.15
N THR A 477 12.09 -13.77 -26.20
CA THR A 477 11.08 -14.08 -25.18
C THR A 477 9.91 -13.10 -25.31
N VAL A 478 8.70 -13.62 -25.24
CA VAL A 478 7.46 -12.83 -25.32
C VAL A 478 6.57 -13.14 -24.12
N ALA A 479 5.80 -12.14 -23.72
CA ALA A 479 4.73 -12.28 -22.74
C ALA A 479 3.40 -12.01 -23.42
N LEU A 480 2.40 -12.87 -23.19
CA LEU A 480 1.07 -12.75 -23.76
C LEU A 480 -0.01 -12.68 -22.68
N ALA A 481 -0.91 -11.70 -22.81
CA ALA A 481 -2.18 -11.69 -22.10
C ALA A 481 -3.29 -12.07 -23.09
N GLY A 482 -3.93 -13.22 -22.88
CA GLY A 482 -4.77 -13.82 -23.91
C GLY A 482 -3.95 -14.25 -25.12
N ASP A 483 -4.12 -13.56 -26.25
CA ASP A 483 -3.41 -13.73 -27.52
C ASP A 483 -2.57 -12.51 -27.94
N LYS A 484 -2.58 -11.43 -27.14
CA LYS A 484 -1.84 -10.19 -27.41
C LYS A 484 -0.46 -10.20 -26.77
N ILE A 485 0.54 -9.74 -27.50
CA ILE A 485 1.88 -9.49 -26.97
C ILE A 485 1.85 -8.27 -26.05
N VAL A 486 2.32 -8.40 -24.81
CA VAL A 486 2.33 -7.31 -23.82
C VAL A 486 3.74 -6.86 -23.46
N ALA A 487 4.73 -7.75 -23.60
CA ALA A 487 6.15 -7.45 -23.47
C ALA A 487 6.97 -8.41 -24.35
N THR A 488 8.11 -7.94 -24.83
CA THR A 488 9.02 -8.71 -25.70
C THR A 488 10.45 -8.35 -25.34
N SER A 489 11.35 -9.34 -25.35
CA SER A 489 12.80 -9.15 -25.29
C SER A 489 13.44 -9.86 -26.46
N ILE A 490 14.22 -9.11 -27.24
CA ILE A 490 14.99 -9.61 -28.38
C ILE A 490 16.48 -9.53 -28.05
N GLU A 491 17.21 -10.63 -28.23
CA GLU A 491 18.67 -10.68 -28.19
C GLU A 491 19.20 -11.46 -29.39
N GLU A 492 20.45 -11.24 -29.77
CA GLU A 492 21.14 -12.05 -30.76
C GLU A 492 22.59 -12.32 -30.35
N TYR A 493 23.01 -13.59 -30.46
CA TYR A 493 24.36 -14.02 -30.13
C TYR A 493 25.19 -14.30 -31.37
N GLN A 494 26.46 -13.90 -31.32
CA GLN A 494 27.43 -14.09 -32.39
C GLN A 494 28.83 -14.29 -31.81
N PHE A 495 29.68 -15.05 -32.50
CA PHE A 495 31.11 -15.07 -32.21
C PHE A 495 31.77 -13.76 -32.68
N MET A 496 32.46 -13.06 -31.78
CA MET A 496 33.09 -11.77 -32.01
C MET A 496 34.54 -11.76 -31.52
N ALA A 497 35.34 -10.82 -32.02
CA ALA A 497 36.73 -10.67 -31.60
C ALA A 497 36.80 -10.29 -30.12
N LYS A 498 37.55 -11.08 -29.35
CA LYS A 498 37.76 -10.95 -27.90
C LYS A 498 38.38 -9.61 -27.52
N ALA A 499 39.27 -9.07 -28.36
CA ALA A 499 39.97 -7.82 -28.10
C ALA A 499 39.06 -6.59 -28.00
N SER A 500 37.86 -6.63 -28.60
CA SER A 500 36.96 -5.47 -28.70
C SER A 500 35.53 -5.74 -28.23
N ASN A 501 35.24 -6.96 -27.76
CA ASN A 501 33.89 -7.36 -27.36
C ASN A 501 33.90 -8.11 -26.04
N THR A 502 32.87 -7.89 -25.24
CA THR A 502 32.59 -8.63 -24.02
C THR A 502 31.86 -9.92 -24.37
N GLY A 503 32.46 -11.06 -24.05
CA GLY A 503 31.81 -12.35 -24.21
C GLY A 503 30.66 -12.55 -23.22
N VAL A 504 29.76 -13.50 -23.53
CA VAL A 504 28.80 -14.01 -22.54
C VAL A 504 29.54 -14.58 -21.33
N PRO A 505 28.90 -14.70 -20.15
CA PRO A 505 29.56 -15.27 -18.99
C PRO A 505 30.21 -16.62 -19.31
N ASN A 506 31.41 -16.85 -18.76
CA ASN A 506 32.23 -18.03 -18.98
C ASN A 506 32.81 -18.22 -20.41
N SER A 507 32.54 -17.32 -21.37
CA SER A 507 33.10 -17.36 -22.75
C SER A 507 34.62 -17.27 -22.80
N ASP A 508 35.27 -16.83 -21.72
CA ASP A 508 36.73 -16.81 -21.53
C ASP A 508 37.24 -17.91 -20.58
N LYS A 509 36.36 -18.81 -20.12
CA LYS A 509 36.65 -19.94 -19.22
C LYS A 509 36.36 -21.28 -19.92
N ASP A 510 35.95 -22.30 -19.17
CA ASP A 510 35.74 -23.65 -19.69
C ASP A 510 34.67 -23.74 -20.79
N PHE A 511 33.68 -22.83 -20.81
CA PHE A 511 32.69 -22.76 -21.88
C PHE A 511 33.32 -22.35 -23.22
N GLY A 512 34.32 -21.46 -23.21
CA GLY A 512 35.04 -21.01 -24.39
C GLY A 512 36.36 -21.74 -24.70
N LYS A 513 36.77 -22.67 -23.84
CA LYS A 513 38.08 -23.34 -23.93
C LYS A 513 38.36 -24.01 -25.29
N ASN A 514 37.34 -24.47 -25.99
CA ASN A 514 37.46 -25.19 -27.26
C ASN A 514 36.92 -24.38 -28.45
N TYR A 515 36.99 -23.04 -28.39
CA TYR A 515 36.76 -22.24 -29.59
C TYR A 515 37.84 -22.50 -30.63
N ALA A 516 37.45 -22.50 -31.90
CA ALA A 516 38.35 -22.77 -33.02
C ALA A 516 39.44 -21.68 -33.15
N ASP A 517 39.08 -20.45 -32.77
CA ASP A 517 39.99 -19.31 -32.66
C ASP A 517 39.99 -18.81 -31.20
N PRO A 518 41.13 -18.87 -30.48
CA PRO A 518 41.21 -18.40 -29.10
C PRO A 518 41.05 -16.88 -28.93
N GLU A 519 41.15 -16.11 -30.02
CA GLU A 519 40.91 -14.66 -30.05
C GLU A 519 39.43 -14.31 -30.30
N MET A 520 38.54 -15.30 -30.31
CA MET A 520 37.10 -15.12 -30.43
C MET A 520 36.38 -15.42 -29.12
N VAL A 521 35.22 -14.80 -28.93
CA VAL A 521 34.27 -15.07 -27.84
C VAL A 521 32.87 -15.16 -28.38
N LEU A 522 32.03 -16.06 -27.85
CA LEU A 522 30.59 -15.93 -28.03
C LEU A 522 30.11 -14.71 -27.24
N ALA A 523 29.39 -13.80 -27.89
CA ALA A 523 29.00 -12.51 -27.34
C ALA A 523 27.54 -12.17 -27.65
N SER A 524 26.87 -11.49 -26.70
CA SER A 524 25.58 -10.83 -26.93
C SER A 524 25.79 -9.57 -27.78
N LYS A 525 24.95 -9.38 -28.81
CA LYS A 525 24.96 -8.15 -29.60
C LYS A 525 24.43 -6.97 -28.79
N LEU A 526 23.48 -7.15 -27.88
CA LEU A 526 23.03 -6.05 -27.04
C LEU A 526 24.07 -5.63 -26.00
N VAL A 527 24.84 -6.53 -25.39
CA VAL A 527 25.93 -6.13 -24.48
C VAL A 527 26.97 -5.32 -25.25
N ASN A 528 27.24 -5.69 -26.50
CA ASN A 528 28.23 -5.04 -27.37
C ASN A 528 27.60 -4.07 -28.38
N ALA A 529 26.41 -3.53 -28.08
CA ALA A 529 25.60 -2.81 -29.08
C ALA A 529 26.31 -1.60 -29.68
N ASP A 530 27.12 -0.88 -28.91
CA ASP A 530 27.80 0.32 -29.36
C ASP A 530 28.87 -0.03 -30.42
N ALA A 531 29.74 -1.00 -30.10
CA ALA A 531 30.76 -1.51 -31.02
C ALA A 531 30.12 -2.19 -32.25
N TYR A 532 29.03 -2.93 -32.06
CA TYR A 532 28.32 -3.57 -33.15
C TYR A 532 27.63 -2.55 -34.07
N SER A 533 27.00 -1.52 -33.51
CA SER A 533 26.34 -0.45 -34.28
C SER A 533 27.35 0.38 -35.06
N ALA A 534 28.52 0.67 -34.50
CA ALA A 534 29.60 1.31 -35.24
C ALA A 534 30.05 0.47 -36.46
N ASN A 535 30.14 -0.85 -36.29
CA ASN A 535 30.44 -1.76 -37.40
C ASN A 535 29.30 -1.80 -38.44
N MET A 536 28.04 -1.82 -38.00
CA MET A 536 26.87 -1.74 -38.90
C MET A 536 26.86 -0.44 -39.71
N ALA A 537 27.15 0.69 -39.07
CA ALA A 537 27.24 1.99 -39.74
C ALA A 537 28.37 1.98 -40.78
N ALA A 538 29.56 1.52 -40.40
CA ALA A 538 30.73 1.51 -41.27
C ALA A 538 30.65 0.52 -42.44
N LYS A 539 30.08 -0.68 -42.21
CA LYS A 539 30.10 -1.78 -43.20
C LYS A 539 28.79 -1.96 -43.97
N ALA A 540 27.67 -1.54 -43.38
CA ALA A 540 26.33 -1.73 -43.93
C ALA A 540 25.51 -0.44 -44.04
N GLY A 541 26.11 0.72 -43.72
CA GLY A 541 25.45 2.02 -43.85
C GLY A 541 24.27 2.23 -42.89
N SER A 542 24.21 1.47 -41.78
CA SER A 542 23.10 1.62 -40.82
C SER A 542 23.12 2.99 -40.14
N THR A 543 21.96 3.63 -40.07
CA THR A 543 21.77 4.96 -39.47
C THR A 543 21.13 4.91 -38.08
N VAL A 544 20.72 3.73 -37.61
CA VAL A 544 20.02 3.54 -36.34
C VAL A 544 20.79 2.57 -35.46
N HIS A 545 20.95 2.90 -34.18
CA HIS A 545 21.64 2.04 -33.22
C HIS A 545 20.92 0.70 -33.03
N LEU A 546 21.65 -0.38 -32.77
CA LEU A 546 21.06 -1.72 -32.62
C LEU A 546 19.97 -1.76 -31.54
N ARG A 547 20.23 -1.11 -30.39
CA ARG A 547 19.25 -1.03 -29.29
C ARG A 547 17.96 -0.35 -29.72
N ASP A 548 18.06 0.70 -30.52
CA ASP A 548 16.89 1.46 -30.98
C ASP A 548 16.10 0.67 -32.03
N ASN A 549 16.79 -0.10 -32.88
CA ASN A 549 16.15 -1.05 -33.78
C ASN A 549 15.34 -2.11 -33.03
N PHE A 550 15.94 -2.81 -32.06
CA PHE A 550 15.23 -3.83 -31.28
C PHE A 550 14.06 -3.21 -30.50
N LYS A 551 14.26 -2.05 -29.90
CA LYS A 551 13.18 -1.32 -29.21
C LYS A 551 12.04 -0.93 -30.15
N ALA A 552 12.34 -0.51 -31.38
CA ALA A 552 11.32 -0.20 -32.38
C ALA A 552 10.51 -1.46 -32.76
N ILE A 553 11.17 -2.61 -32.93
CA ILE A 553 10.50 -3.89 -33.20
C ILE A 553 9.65 -4.33 -32.01
N GLU A 554 10.19 -4.28 -30.78
CA GLU A 554 9.48 -4.61 -29.54
C GLU A 554 8.23 -3.74 -29.35
N ASN A 555 8.34 -2.43 -29.60
CA ASN A 555 7.21 -1.50 -29.57
C ASN A 555 6.18 -1.79 -30.66
N PHE A 556 6.63 -2.15 -31.87
CA PHE A 556 5.73 -2.47 -32.97
C PHE A 556 4.89 -3.72 -32.68
N VAL A 557 5.49 -4.76 -32.08
CA VAL A 557 4.75 -6.00 -31.78
C VAL A 557 3.86 -5.89 -30.54
N LYS A 558 4.17 -4.98 -29.60
CA LYS A 558 3.35 -4.77 -28.40
C LYS A 558 1.90 -4.39 -28.77
N GLY A 559 0.94 -5.05 -28.13
CA GLY A 559 -0.49 -4.89 -28.33
C GLY A 559 -1.08 -5.70 -29.49
N LYS A 560 -0.26 -6.26 -30.38
CA LYS A 560 -0.72 -7.08 -31.52
C LYS A 560 -0.95 -8.53 -31.10
N THR A 561 -1.89 -9.16 -31.77
CA THR A 561 -2.15 -10.60 -31.69
C THR A 561 -1.17 -11.38 -32.57
N VAL A 562 -1.01 -12.68 -32.29
CA VAL A 562 -0.20 -13.57 -33.12
C VAL A 562 -0.71 -13.61 -34.58
N ALA A 563 -2.03 -13.54 -34.78
CA ALA A 563 -2.63 -13.51 -36.11
C ALA A 563 -2.27 -12.24 -36.89
N GLU A 564 -2.32 -11.07 -36.24
CA GLU A 564 -1.90 -9.81 -36.86
C GLU A 564 -0.41 -9.83 -37.23
N LEU A 565 0.45 -10.37 -36.37
CA LEU A 565 1.89 -10.49 -36.67
C LEU A 565 2.16 -11.44 -37.84
N LYS A 566 1.44 -12.56 -37.94
CA LYS A 566 1.50 -13.45 -39.12
C LYS A 566 1.05 -12.75 -40.41
N ALA A 567 0.03 -11.90 -40.33
CA ALA A 567 -0.40 -11.11 -41.48
C ALA A 567 0.67 -10.09 -41.90
N VAL A 568 1.42 -9.53 -40.95
CA VAL A 568 2.60 -8.70 -41.26
C VAL A 568 3.68 -9.53 -41.95
N THR A 569 4.05 -10.69 -41.41
CA THR A 569 5.15 -11.52 -41.98
C THR A 569 4.78 -12.29 -43.24
N ALA A 570 3.51 -12.24 -43.67
CA ALA A 570 3.08 -12.72 -44.99
C ALA A 570 3.47 -11.78 -46.13
N LYS A 571 3.85 -10.53 -45.83
CA LYS A 571 4.37 -9.55 -46.80
C LYS A 571 5.82 -9.82 -47.15
N THR A 572 6.34 -9.13 -48.17
CA THR A 572 7.77 -9.21 -48.51
C THR A 572 8.64 -8.66 -47.37
N PRO A 573 9.91 -9.11 -47.23
CA PRO A 573 10.79 -8.60 -46.17
C PRO A 573 10.93 -7.08 -46.17
N GLN A 574 10.99 -6.44 -47.34
CA GLN A 574 11.08 -4.99 -47.45
C GLN A 574 9.81 -4.29 -46.91
N GLU A 575 8.63 -4.76 -47.28
CA GLU A 575 7.36 -4.21 -46.78
C GLU A 575 7.21 -4.37 -45.25
N VAL A 576 7.81 -5.42 -44.68
CA VAL A 576 7.83 -5.61 -43.23
C VAL A 576 8.75 -4.61 -42.54
N VAL A 577 9.95 -4.37 -43.08
CA VAL A 577 10.86 -3.33 -42.58
C VAL A 577 10.18 -1.96 -42.64
N ASP A 578 9.56 -1.62 -43.77
CA ASP A 578 8.89 -0.34 -43.98
C ASP A 578 7.70 -0.12 -43.03
N ALA A 579 7.06 -1.20 -42.56
CA ALA A 579 5.96 -1.14 -41.60
C ALA A 579 6.40 -0.84 -40.15
N VAL A 580 7.67 -1.07 -39.81
CA VAL A 580 8.20 -0.87 -38.45
C VAL A 580 8.88 0.48 -38.35
N SER A 581 8.10 1.51 -38.01
CA SER A 581 8.64 2.86 -37.83
C SER A 581 9.76 2.88 -36.78
N GLY A 582 10.93 3.37 -37.18
CA GLY A 582 12.12 3.49 -36.32
C GLY A 582 13.09 2.31 -36.38
N ALA A 583 12.75 1.21 -37.05
CA ALA A 583 13.70 0.15 -37.36
C ALA A 583 14.24 0.31 -38.80
N THR A 584 15.54 0.07 -39.00
CA THR A 584 16.23 0.08 -40.31
C THR A 584 16.99 -1.21 -40.58
N LEU A 585 16.94 -2.19 -39.67
CA LEU A 585 17.50 -3.52 -39.91
C LEU A 585 16.72 -4.24 -41.02
N VAL A 586 17.42 -4.66 -42.07
CA VAL A 586 16.85 -5.52 -43.12
C VAL A 586 16.29 -6.83 -42.56
N ASP A 587 16.83 -7.28 -41.42
CA ASP A 587 16.43 -8.51 -40.72
C ASP A 587 15.20 -8.34 -39.83
N THR A 588 14.56 -7.16 -39.81
CA THR A 588 13.31 -6.92 -39.06
C THR A 588 12.25 -7.99 -39.36
N TYR A 589 12.19 -8.46 -40.60
CA TYR A 589 11.37 -9.61 -41.00
C TYR A 589 11.67 -10.88 -40.18
N GLY A 590 12.95 -11.21 -40.00
CA GLY A 590 13.39 -12.37 -39.23
C GLY A 590 13.06 -12.25 -37.75
N TYR A 591 13.24 -11.05 -37.17
CA TYR A 591 12.92 -10.80 -35.76
C TYR A 591 11.42 -10.89 -35.46
N ILE A 592 10.55 -10.38 -36.34
CA ILE A 592 9.09 -10.53 -36.15
C ILE A 592 8.68 -12.00 -36.26
N ASN A 593 9.26 -12.77 -37.19
CA ASN A 593 9.03 -14.22 -37.25
C ASN A 593 9.52 -14.94 -35.99
N ALA A 594 10.65 -14.50 -35.40
CA ALA A 594 11.12 -15.02 -34.11
C ALA A 594 10.13 -14.72 -32.96
N VAL A 595 9.55 -13.51 -32.94
CA VAL A 595 8.47 -13.13 -32.00
C VAL A 595 7.23 -14.02 -32.18
N VAL A 596 6.80 -14.25 -33.42
CA VAL A 596 5.68 -15.17 -33.72
C VAL A 596 6.00 -16.58 -33.23
N LYS A 597 7.20 -17.10 -33.53
CA LYS A 597 7.62 -18.43 -33.10
C LYS A 597 7.66 -18.55 -31.58
N ALA A 598 8.15 -17.52 -30.89
CA ALA A 598 8.17 -17.48 -29.43
C ALA A 598 6.73 -17.49 -28.87
N ALA A 599 5.82 -16.72 -29.47
CA ALA A 599 4.42 -16.67 -29.08
C ALA A 599 3.66 -17.99 -29.27
N GLU A 600 4.10 -18.81 -30.22
CA GLU A 600 3.55 -20.16 -30.45
C GLU A 600 4.19 -21.23 -29.56
N THR A 601 5.33 -20.93 -28.94
CA THR A 601 6.11 -21.87 -28.13
C THR A 601 5.99 -21.46 -26.66
N ILE A 602 4.79 -21.60 -26.11
CA ILE A 602 4.49 -21.25 -24.73
C ILE A 602 5.26 -22.16 -23.77
N ARG A 603 5.96 -21.54 -22.85
CA ARG A 603 6.88 -22.20 -21.93
C ARG A 603 6.36 -22.22 -20.50
N ALA A 604 5.71 -21.15 -20.05
CA ALA A 604 5.13 -21.06 -18.71
C ALA A 604 3.91 -20.12 -18.69
N THR A 605 3.05 -20.25 -17.68
CA THR A 605 1.90 -19.37 -17.48
C THR A 605 1.85 -18.93 -16.03
N PHE A 606 1.67 -17.63 -15.80
CA PHE A 606 1.65 -17.01 -14.48
C PHE A 606 0.35 -16.22 -14.29
N PRO A 607 -0.31 -16.28 -13.12
CA PRO A 607 -1.43 -15.40 -12.81
C PRO A 607 -0.91 -13.99 -12.50
N VAL A 608 -1.43 -12.98 -13.19
CA VAL A 608 -1.10 -11.57 -12.94
C VAL A 608 -2.36 -10.73 -12.88
N ASP A 609 -2.32 -9.64 -12.13
CA ASP A 609 -3.42 -8.68 -12.02
C ASP A 609 -3.75 -8.13 -13.42
N THR A 610 -5.01 -8.21 -13.82
CA THR A 610 -5.51 -7.71 -15.10
C THR A 610 -5.19 -6.22 -15.27
N ALA A 611 -5.22 -5.45 -14.19
CA ALA A 611 -4.87 -4.02 -14.18
C ALA A 611 -3.39 -3.75 -14.51
N SER A 612 -2.50 -4.71 -14.28
CA SER A 612 -1.04 -4.55 -14.44
C SER A 612 -0.57 -4.80 -15.87
N ILE A 613 -1.37 -5.50 -16.69
CA ILE A 613 -1.00 -5.97 -18.03
C ILE A 613 -0.39 -4.89 -18.93
N ASN A 614 -0.93 -3.67 -18.88
CA ASN A 614 -0.49 -2.58 -19.77
C ASN A 614 0.82 -1.93 -19.33
N ASN A 615 1.23 -2.13 -18.07
CA ASN A 615 2.35 -1.45 -17.43
C ASN A 615 3.54 -2.38 -17.13
N LEU A 616 3.50 -3.63 -17.63
CA LEU A 616 4.55 -4.59 -17.39
C LEU A 616 5.87 -4.15 -18.04
N LYS A 617 6.95 -4.30 -17.29
CA LYS A 617 8.34 -4.11 -17.75
C LYS A 617 9.00 -5.45 -17.95
N ILE A 618 9.90 -5.56 -18.93
CA ILE A 618 10.66 -6.78 -19.18
C ILE A 618 12.15 -6.49 -19.16
N GLY A 619 12.90 -7.34 -18.49
CA GLY A 619 14.35 -7.27 -18.41
C GLY A 619 14.98 -8.62 -18.68
N ARG A 620 16.22 -8.61 -19.16
CA ARG A 620 17.00 -9.78 -19.51
C ARG A 620 18.42 -9.65 -18.99
N ALA A 621 19.01 -10.73 -18.52
CA ALA A 621 20.43 -10.80 -18.18
C ALA A 621 21.03 -12.16 -18.56
N ASP A 622 22.25 -12.12 -19.08
CA ASP A 622 23.11 -13.31 -19.16
C ASP A 622 23.89 -13.45 -17.84
N PHE A 623 24.02 -14.68 -17.33
CA PHE A 623 24.60 -14.91 -16.02
C PHE A 623 25.39 -16.24 -15.95
N ALA A 624 26.46 -16.27 -15.15
CA ALA A 624 27.15 -17.52 -14.81
C ALA A 624 26.43 -18.20 -13.63
N ALA A 625 25.25 -18.76 -13.91
CA ALA A 625 24.39 -19.34 -12.87
C ALA A 625 24.87 -20.70 -12.37
N HIS A 626 25.48 -21.51 -13.25
CA HIS A 626 25.91 -22.88 -12.94
C HIS A 626 27.24 -23.19 -13.61
N GLY A 627 28.25 -23.49 -12.78
CA GLY A 627 29.60 -23.85 -13.22
C GLY A 627 30.26 -22.88 -14.20
N THR A 628 31.23 -23.41 -14.95
CA THR A 628 32.07 -22.66 -15.91
C THR A 628 31.88 -23.09 -17.36
N LYS A 629 31.06 -24.13 -17.63
CA LYS A 629 30.88 -24.75 -18.95
C LYS A 629 29.59 -24.33 -19.66
N SER A 630 28.91 -23.33 -19.13
CA SER A 630 27.62 -22.85 -19.63
C SER A 630 27.39 -21.40 -19.20
N PHE A 631 26.38 -20.78 -19.79
CA PHE A 631 25.84 -19.51 -19.33
C PHE A 631 24.32 -19.56 -19.33
N ALA A 632 23.69 -18.94 -18.34
CA ALA A 632 22.26 -18.79 -18.26
C ALA A 632 21.81 -17.49 -18.93
N SER A 633 20.64 -17.50 -19.54
CA SER A 633 19.91 -16.31 -19.97
C SER A 633 18.60 -16.27 -19.21
N ALA A 634 18.42 -15.27 -18.36
CA ALA A 634 17.20 -15.07 -17.58
C ALA A 634 16.41 -13.87 -18.10
N VAL A 635 15.08 -14.00 -18.07
CA VAL A 635 14.12 -12.92 -18.31
C VAL A 635 13.26 -12.75 -17.07
N ALA A 636 12.99 -11.51 -16.69
CA ALA A 636 12.07 -11.16 -15.63
C ALA A 636 11.06 -10.13 -16.13
N ILE A 637 9.79 -10.34 -15.80
CA ILE A 637 8.69 -9.41 -16.09
C ILE A 637 8.19 -8.84 -14.77
N LEU A 638 8.10 -7.51 -14.70
CA LEU A 638 7.78 -6.79 -13.47
C LEU A 638 6.47 -6.01 -13.61
N ASP A 639 5.71 -6.01 -12.51
CA ASP A 639 4.69 -5.00 -12.23
C ASP A 639 5.22 -4.11 -11.09
N GLY A 640 5.43 -2.82 -11.39
CA GLY A 640 6.16 -1.94 -10.49
C GLY A 640 7.58 -2.45 -10.23
N ASP A 641 7.86 -2.83 -8.97
CA ASP A 641 9.13 -3.38 -8.50
C ASP A 641 9.09 -4.90 -8.24
N LYS A 642 7.94 -5.54 -8.44
CA LYS A 642 7.73 -6.97 -8.18
C LYS A 642 7.80 -7.79 -9.45
N ILE A 643 8.46 -8.94 -9.37
CA ILE A 643 8.50 -9.92 -10.45
C ILE A 643 7.15 -10.63 -10.50
N VAL A 644 6.46 -10.55 -11.64
CA VAL A 644 5.18 -11.25 -11.88
C VAL A 644 5.35 -12.51 -12.71
N ALA A 645 6.45 -12.61 -13.46
CA ALA A 645 6.81 -13.80 -14.22
C ALA A 645 8.31 -13.80 -14.52
N ALA A 646 8.89 -14.98 -14.68
CA ALA A 646 10.29 -15.13 -15.02
C ALA A 646 10.51 -16.34 -15.95
N SER A 647 11.62 -16.33 -16.67
CA SER A 647 12.04 -17.46 -17.48
C SER A 647 13.55 -17.61 -17.47
N ILE A 648 14.03 -18.81 -17.21
CA ILE A 648 15.43 -19.19 -17.25
C ILE A 648 15.67 -20.07 -18.48
N GLU A 649 16.79 -19.86 -19.16
CA GLU A 649 17.42 -20.83 -20.05
C GLU A 649 18.90 -20.95 -19.69
N GLU A 650 19.55 -22.05 -20.08
CA GLU A 650 20.99 -22.19 -20.00
C GLU A 650 21.59 -22.88 -21.24
N TYR A 651 22.65 -22.30 -21.78
CA TYR A 651 23.32 -22.80 -22.99
C TYR A 651 24.63 -23.50 -22.67
N GLN A 652 24.88 -24.61 -23.36
CA GLN A 652 26.10 -25.40 -23.24
C GLN A 652 26.49 -26.01 -24.60
N PHE A 653 27.79 -26.17 -24.88
CA PHE A 653 28.22 -27.01 -25.99
C PHE A 653 27.99 -28.49 -25.66
N MET A 654 27.22 -29.19 -26.49
CA MET A 654 26.77 -30.56 -26.28
C MET A 654 26.99 -31.41 -27.53
N ALA A 655 27.03 -32.74 -27.36
CA ALA A 655 27.25 -33.67 -28.46
C ALA A 655 26.09 -33.60 -29.46
N LYS A 656 26.40 -33.28 -30.72
CA LYS A 656 25.45 -33.15 -31.84
C LYS A 656 24.62 -34.40 -32.07
N ALA A 657 25.19 -35.58 -31.80
CA ALA A 657 24.52 -36.86 -32.01
C ALA A 657 23.30 -37.09 -31.10
N SER A 658 23.19 -36.37 -29.97
CA SER A 658 22.14 -36.58 -28.97
C SER A 658 21.37 -35.32 -28.59
N ASN A 659 21.72 -34.17 -29.18
CA ASN A 659 21.15 -32.87 -28.82
C ASN A 659 20.86 -32.03 -30.06
N THR A 660 19.77 -31.29 -30.00
CA THR A 660 19.41 -30.27 -30.97
C THR A 660 20.16 -28.99 -30.63
N GLY A 661 21.00 -28.53 -31.56
CA GLY A 661 21.70 -27.24 -31.43
C GLY A 661 20.76 -26.06 -31.66
N VAL A 662 21.15 -24.89 -31.15
CA VAL A 662 20.51 -23.63 -31.52
C VAL A 662 20.63 -23.40 -33.04
N PRO A 663 19.76 -22.57 -33.65
CA PRO A 663 19.84 -22.29 -35.07
C PRO A 663 21.25 -21.88 -35.49
N ASN A 664 21.67 -22.35 -36.67
CA ASN A 664 23.00 -22.15 -37.25
C ASN A 664 24.17 -22.82 -36.50
N SER A 665 23.94 -23.54 -35.39
CA SER A 665 25.02 -24.25 -34.67
C SER A 665 25.65 -25.42 -35.44
N ASP A 666 25.05 -25.86 -36.54
CA ASP A 666 25.60 -26.83 -37.49
C ASP A 666 26.05 -26.18 -38.81
N LYS A 667 26.01 -24.84 -38.90
CA LYS A 667 26.40 -24.02 -40.05
C LYS A 667 27.58 -23.10 -39.70
N ASP A 668 27.64 -21.90 -40.28
CA ASP A 668 28.77 -20.99 -40.14
C ASP A 668 28.98 -20.49 -38.71
N PHE A 669 27.92 -20.34 -37.91
CA PHE A 669 28.03 -20.04 -36.48
C PHE A 669 28.78 -21.15 -35.73
N GLY A 670 28.40 -22.42 -35.99
CA GLY A 670 29.00 -23.59 -35.34
C GLY A 670 30.48 -23.82 -35.64
N LYS A 671 30.98 -23.38 -36.81
CA LYS A 671 32.39 -23.51 -37.21
C LYS A 671 33.39 -22.82 -36.26
N ASN A 672 32.91 -21.95 -35.37
CA ASN A 672 33.75 -21.28 -34.37
C ASN A 672 34.01 -22.16 -33.13
N TYR A 673 33.47 -23.37 -33.08
CA TYR A 673 33.84 -24.39 -32.09
C TYR A 673 34.74 -25.43 -32.76
N ALA A 674 35.85 -25.82 -32.10
CA ALA A 674 36.89 -26.64 -32.70
C ALA A 674 36.44 -28.07 -33.03
N ASP A 675 35.56 -28.65 -32.21
CA ASP A 675 35.02 -29.99 -32.43
C ASP A 675 33.73 -29.94 -33.28
N PRO A 676 33.74 -30.45 -34.53
CA PRO A 676 32.58 -30.42 -35.41
C PRO A 676 31.43 -31.35 -34.96
N ASN A 677 31.67 -32.23 -33.97
CA ASN A 677 30.64 -33.09 -33.38
C ASN A 677 29.93 -32.43 -32.19
N MET A 678 30.25 -31.18 -31.88
CA MET A 678 29.63 -30.41 -30.81
C MET A 678 28.77 -29.29 -31.40
N VAL A 679 27.66 -28.99 -30.73
CA VAL A 679 26.76 -27.88 -31.04
C VAL A 679 26.48 -27.08 -29.78
N LEU A 680 26.35 -25.75 -29.90
CA LEU A 680 25.77 -24.95 -28.84
C LEU A 680 24.29 -25.32 -28.75
N ALA A 681 23.85 -25.73 -27.57
CA ALA A 681 22.49 -26.22 -27.36
C ALA A 681 21.86 -25.53 -26.14
N SER A 682 20.57 -25.26 -26.26
CA SER A 682 19.67 -24.86 -25.17
C SER A 682 19.40 -26.10 -24.30
N LYS A 683 19.63 -25.99 -22.98
CA LYS A 683 19.35 -27.09 -22.06
C LYS A 683 17.86 -27.32 -21.91
N LEU A 684 16.98 -26.31 -22.03
CA LEU A 684 15.53 -26.57 -22.01
C LEU A 684 15.05 -27.30 -23.25
N ASP A 685 15.51 -26.92 -24.44
CA ASP A 685 15.11 -27.62 -25.68
C ASP A 685 15.61 -29.07 -25.69
N ASN A 686 16.65 -29.36 -24.90
CA ASN A 686 17.21 -30.69 -24.69
C ASN A 686 16.95 -31.23 -23.28
N ALA A 687 15.90 -30.75 -22.58
CA ALA A 687 15.72 -30.99 -21.15
C ALA A 687 15.61 -32.48 -20.80
N ASN A 688 14.99 -33.30 -21.66
CA ASN A 688 14.89 -34.75 -21.44
C ASN A 688 16.27 -35.40 -21.44
N THR A 689 17.06 -35.16 -22.49
CA THR A 689 18.43 -35.69 -22.63
C THR A 689 19.33 -35.15 -21.51
N TYR A 690 19.21 -33.88 -21.17
CA TYR A 690 20.00 -33.27 -20.10
C TYR A 690 19.64 -33.85 -18.73
N SER A 691 18.35 -34.01 -18.44
CA SER A 691 17.88 -34.57 -17.17
C SER A 691 18.29 -36.04 -17.01
N ALA A 692 18.26 -36.83 -18.09
CA ALA A 692 18.78 -38.20 -18.07
C ALA A 692 20.28 -38.23 -17.72
N ASN A 693 21.06 -37.29 -18.26
CA ASN A 693 22.47 -37.15 -17.90
C ASN A 693 22.66 -36.70 -16.45
N MET A 694 21.85 -35.77 -15.94
CA MET A 694 21.88 -35.35 -14.54
C MET A 694 21.56 -36.52 -13.60
N ALA A 695 20.56 -37.34 -13.93
CA ALA A 695 20.22 -38.54 -13.16
C ALA A 695 21.37 -39.55 -13.16
N ALA A 696 21.92 -39.86 -14.34
CA ALA A 696 22.98 -40.86 -14.48
C ALA A 696 24.33 -40.43 -13.88
N LYS A 697 24.70 -39.14 -13.99
CA LYS A 697 26.04 -38.66 -13.61
C LYS A 697 26.09 -37.96 -12.27
N ALA A 698 24.98 -37.38 -11.82
CA ALA A 698 24.89 -36.58 -10.61
C ALA A 698 23.78 -37.05 -9.64
N GLY A 699 23.09 -38.15 -9.95
CA GLY A 699 22.05 -38.72 -9.09
C GLY A 699 20.80 -37.83 -8.97
N SER A 700 20.58 -36.89 -9.90
CA SER A 700 19.40 -36.02 -9.84
C SER A 700 18.10 -36.81 -9.95
N THR A 701 17.18 -36.57 -9.02
CA THR A 701 15.84 -37.18 -9.01
C THR A 701 14.77 -36.26 -9.61
N VAL A 702 15.11 -35.00 -9.90
CA VAL A 702 14.18 -34.00 -10.43
C VAL A 702 14.61 -33.56 -11.83
N HIS A 703 13.64 -33.46 -12.73
CA HIS A 703 13.83 -33.02 -14.10
C HIS A 703 14.27 -31.54 -14.17
N LEU A 704 15.10 -31.18 -15.15
CA LEU A 704 15.61 -29.80 -15.30
C LEU A 704 14.48 -28.77 -15.40
N LEU A 705 13.49 -29.04 -16.25
CA LEU A 705 12.34 -28.14 -16.41
C LEU A 705 11.56 -27.94 -15.10
N THR A 706 11.41 -29.01 -14.29
CA THR A 706 10.74 -28.91 -12.98
C THR A 706 11.53 -28.01 -12.04
N ASN A 707 12.86 -28.11 -12.04
CA ASN A 707 13.72 -27.22 -11.27
C ASN A 707 13.58 -25.75 -11.69
N PHE A 708 13.67 -25.45 -12.99
CA PHE A 708 13.56 -24.07 -13.47
C PHE A 708 12.17 -23.48 -13.18
N ASN A 709 11.10 -24.26 -13.38
CA ASN A 709 9.74 -23.83 -13.05
C ASN A 709 9.59 -23.52 -11.54
N ALA A 710 10.18 -24.34 -10.67
CA ALA A 710 10.15 -24.10 -9.22
C ALA A 710 10.90 -22.81 -8.84
N ILE A 711 12.07 -22.58 -9.42
CA ILE A 711 12.89 -21.38 -9.17
C ILE A 711 12.15 -20.12 -9.63
N GLU A 712 11.56 -20.13 -10.81
CA GLU A 712 10.84 -18.95 -11.31
C GLU A 712 9.57 -18.68 -10.52
N ALA A 713 8.78 -19.71 -10.22
CA ALA A 713 7.62 -19.59 -9.36
C ALA A 713 8.01 -18.99 -8.00
N PHE A 714 9.13 -19.43 -7.42
CA PHE A 714 9.65 -18.87 -6.18
C PHE A 714 10.00 -17.38 -6.30
N THR A 715 10.50 -16.90 -7.45
CA THR A 715 10.79 -15.48 -7.64
C THR A 715 9.54 -14.61 -7.82
N THR A 716 8.40 -15.19 -8.20
CA THR A 716 7.16 -14.41 -8.37
C THR A 716 6.69 -13.77 -7.05
N GLY A 717 6.17 -12.55 -7.15
CA GLY A 717 5.74 -11.73 -6.02
C GLY A 717 6.87 -11.04 -5.24
N LYS A 718 8.14 -11.35 -5.53
CA LYS A 718 9.31 -10.77 -4.85
C LYS A 718 9.90 -9.59 -5.61
N THR A 719 10.50 -8.68 -4.87
CA THR A 719 11.30 -7.56 -5.37
C THR A 719 12.75 -7.98 -5.57
N VAL A 720 13.51 -7.20 -6.33
CA VAL A 720 14.96 -7.38 -6.49
C VAL A 720 15.65 -7.38 -5.12
N ALA A 721 15.30 -6.44 -4.24
CA ALA A 721 15.92 -6.31 -2.92
C ALA A 721 15.69 -7.54 -2.03
N GLU A 722 14.50 -8.15 -2.09
CA GLU A 722 14.20 -9.38 -1.37
C GLU A 722 15.03 -10.56 -1.89
N LEU A 723 15.17 -10.72 -3.22
CA LEU A 723 15.99 -11.78 -3.82
C LEU A 723 17.48 -11.60 -3.50
N GLU A 724 17.98 -10.37 -3.54
CA GLU A 724 19.37 -10.07 -3.16
C GLU A 724 19.62 -10.36 -1.69
N SER A 725 18.71 -9.97 -0.80
CA SER A 725 18.79 -10.27 0.63
C SER A 725 18.80 -11.78 0.88
N LEU A 726 17.89 -12.53 0.25
CA LEU A 726 17.82 -13.99 0.37
C LEU A 726 19.12 -14.66 -0.10
N THR A 727 19.62 -14.29 -1.28
CA THR A 727 20.82 -14.91 -1.87
C THR A 727 22.13 -14.45 -1.24
N ALA A 728 22.12 -13.41 -0.41
CA ALA A 728 23.26 -12.96 0.39
C ALA A 728 23.30 -13.63 1.78
N THR A 729 22.14 -14.02 2.32
CA THR A 729 22.01 -14.54 3.69
C THR A 729 21.94 -16.05 3.78
N LYS A 730 21.42 -16.73 2.76
CA LYS A 730 21.29 -18.19 2.72
C LYS A 730 22.50 -18.85 2.04
N THR A 731 22.91 -19.98 2.57
CA THR A 731 23.81 -20.93 1.91
C THR A 731 23.15 -21.59 0.68
N ALA A 732 23.92 -22.30 -0.14
CA ALA A 732 23.38 -23.00 -1.31
C ALA A 732 22.31 -24.05 -0.93
N GLU A 733 22.56 -24.80 0.14
CA GLU A 733 21.62 -25.81 0.66
C GLU A 733 20.33 -25.16 1.17
N GLU A 734 20.44 -24.09 1.98
CA GLU A 734 19.27 -23.35 2.48
C GLU A 734 18.47 -22.63 1.38
N MET A 735 19.11 -22.35 0.23
CA MET A 735 18.44 -21.82 -0.95
C MET A 735 17.67 -22.90 -1.69
N VAL A 736 18.21 -24.12 -1.81
CA VAL A 736 17.48 -25.28 -2.35
C VAL A 736 16.25 -25.56 -1.48
N ASP A 737 16.41 -25.60 -0.16
CA ASP A 737 15.29 -25.83 0.76
C ASP A 737 14.22 -24.72 0.70
N ALA A 738 14.61 -23.48 0.43
CA ALA A 738 13.68 -22.36 0.30
C ALA A 738 12.84 -22.44 -0.99
N VAL A 739 13.40 -22.99 -2.07
CA VAL A 739 12.70 -23.19 -3.34
C VAL A 739 12.08 -24.58 -3.32
N THR A 740 10.92 -24.71 -2.67
CA THR A 740 10.23 -25.99 -2.52
C THR A 740 10.05 -26.68 -3.89
N SER A 741 10.65 -27.85 -4.07
CA SER A 741 10.70 -28.68 -5.30
C SER A 741 11.87 -28.45 -6.26
N ALA A 742 12.79 -27.54 -5.97
CA ALA A 742 14.09 -27.50 -6.63
C ALA A 742 15.09 -28.42 -5.89
N THR A 743 16.04 -28.99 -6.63
CA THR A 743 17.15 -29.82 -6.13
C THR A 743 18.50 -29.42 -6.75
N LEU A 744 18.54 -28.36 -7.56
CA LEU A 744 19.78 -27.86 -8.15
C LEU A 744 20.59 -27.13 -7.08
N VAL A 745 21.81 -27.60 -6.81
CA VAL A 745 22.75 -26.90 -5.91
C VAL A 745 23.04 -25.46 -6.37
N ASP A 746 22.90 -25.19 -7.66
CA ASP A 746 23.08 -23.87 -8.29
C ASP A 746 21.83 -22.97 -8.20
N THR A 747 20.79 -23.35 -7.44
CA THR A 747 19.56 -22.57 -7.26
C THR A 747 19.84 -21.10 -6.93
N THR A 748 20.85 -20.83 -6.09
CA THR A 748 21.29 -19.46 -5.77
C THR A 748 21.73 -18.69 -7.02
N GLY A 749 22.47 -19.31 -7.93
CA GLY A 749 22.94 -18.69 -9.17
C GLY A 749 21.79 -18.34 -10.12
N TYR A 750 20.81 -19.24 -10.25
CA TYR A 750 19.63 -18.97 -11.06
C TYR A 750 18.73 -17.88 -10.47
N VAL A 751 18.52 -17.84 -9.14
CA VAL A 751 17.79 -16.74 -8.49
C VAL A 751 18.51 -15.40 -8.72
N LYS A 752 19.85 -15.38 -8.62
CA LYS A 752 20.65 -14.18 -8.95
C LYS A 752 20.51 -13.76 -10.40
N SER A 753 20.41 -14.70 -11.33
CA SER A 753 20.21 -14.40 -12.75
C SER A 753 18.87 -13.70 -13.01
N ILE A 754 17.78 -14.15 -12.38
CA ILE A 754 16.47 -13.50 -12.45
C ILE A 754 16.52 -12.11 -11.81
N ALA A 755 17.17 -11.96 -10.65
CA ALA A 755 17.33 -10.64 -10.01
C ALA A 755 18.12 -9.67 -10.90
N ALA A 756 19.17 -10.14 -11.58
CA ALA A 756 19.93 -9.36 -12.54
C ALA A 756 19.08 -8.94 -13.76
N ALA A 757 18.26 -9.85 -14.28
CA ALA A 757 17.32 -9.54 -15.36
C ALA A 757 16.30 -8.48 -14.91
N ALA A 758 15.76 -8.61 -13.70
CA ALA A 758 14.78 -7.68 -13.15
C ALA A 758 15.33 -6.26 -12.96
N LYS A 759 16.61 -6.11 -12.58
CA LYS A 759 17.29 -4.81 -12.51
C LYS A 759 17.38 -4.10 -13.86
N LEU A 760 17.39 -4.85 -14.95
CA LEU A 760 17.51 -4.34 -16.31
C LEU A 760 16.15 -4.10 -16.97
N ALA A 761 15.05 -4.37 -16.27
CA ALA A 761 13.70 -4.23 -16.81
C ALA A 761 13.35 -2.76 -17.10
N LYS A 762 12.79 -2.50 -18.29
CA LYS A 762 12.47 -1.16 -18.78
C LYS A 762 11.03 -1.03 -19.23
#